data_AF-A0A0E0K5F1-F1
#
_entry.id   AF-A0A0E0K5F1-F1
#
_cell.length_a   1.000
_cell.length_b   1.000
_cell.length_c   1.000
_cell.angle_alpha   90.00
_cell.angle_beta   90.00
_cell.angle_gamma   90.00
#
_symmetry.space_group_name_H-M   'P 1'
#
loop_
_entity.id
_entity.type
_entity.pdbx_description
1 polymer ?
#
loop_
_entity_poly.entity_id
_entity_poly.type
_entity_poly.pdbx_seq_one_letter_code
_entity_poly.pdbx_strand_id
1 'polypeptide(L)'
;MAMDRRPCTVHHISHAAIVLVSVLLLCSAQRSAGARRLMELYKPQPSELLAYHNGTVLRGDIPVSVVWYGRFTPAQKAVVSDFLLSLTVASPAPTPSVSQWWNTINQLYLSKAAAQGKITTQVRLAGELSDDRCSLGKSLKLSQLPALAARAKPKKGGIALVLTAQDVSVEGFCMSRCGTHASNAKARTAYVWVGNSATQCPGQCAWPFHQPVYGPQTPALVPPSGDVGMDGMVMNIASMVAGVVTNPFGDGFYQGPKEAPLEAATACPGVYGSGAYPGYAGNLAVDPTTGASYNANGAHGRKYLLPALFDPATSTCSTLLHFVVQSKSTVSSKMAAKAVMLALLVLVSMAQLSMGARRRMELYKPDPADMLSYHSGAVLQGNIPVSIYWYGKFTPAQKSILFDFLLSLSVAPYAAAPSVAQWWGSIDELYLSKAVQTNSNGQSKKTQVLVANQVSDMKCSMGKSLTLAQVAALAAQAKPRKGGIALVLTAQDVTVEGFGMSRCGLHGSDAKSGTTYIWVGNPATQCPGECAWPFHQPMYGPQGAPLVAPNGDIGADGMVMNLASMLAGTVTNPFGDGYYQGSRDAPLEAATACPGVFGSGAYPGFAGELKVDRATGASYNANGANGRKYLLPALYNPSTATCNTLLSMGSRRLMELYIPPVSDQLTYHHGSVLSGDIPVSILWYGKFSPTQRSIIADFIVSLTGAPNAATPSVGQWWGTIEQLYLSNAATNGQTATRVLLDEQVSDEQCSLGKSLTLAQIDQLAARVGTKKGSVALVFTDEDVTVEGFCSSRCGKHGSDASAGTTHIWVGNSAKQCPGQCAWPFAQPVYGPQGTPLVAPNNDVGADGMVMILASMVAGTVTNPYGDGFYQGPQDAPLEVCSACPGVYGSGAYPGNAGKLLVDATTGASYNANGANGRKYLLPALYNPTTSSCDTLV
;
A
#
# COMPACT_ATOMS: atom_id res chain seq x y z
N MET A 1 -65.29 -29.88 44.27
CA MET A 1 -64.57 -29.74 45.57
C MET A 1 -63.56 -28.62 45.41
N ALA A 2 -63.43 -27.76 46.42
CA ALA A 2 -62.99 -26.37 46.40
C ALA A 2 -61.71 -26.02 45.59
N MET A 3 -61.80 -24.92 44.83
CA MET A 3 -60.66 -24.10 44.38
C MET A 3 -60.69 -22.81 45.21
N ASP A 4 -59.59 -22.48 45.89
CA ASP A 4 -59.41 -21.17 46.53
C ASP A 4 -58.07 -20.53 46.17
N ARG A 5 -58.12 -19.22 45.98
CA ARG A 5 -57.08 -18.31 45.48
C ARG A 5 -56.20 -17.79 46.62
N ARG A 6 -54.94 -17.43 46.34
CA ARG A 6 -54.27 -16.22 46.89
C ARG A 6 -53.23 -15.62 45.91
N PRO A 7 -52.91 -14.31 46.01
CA PRO A 7 -52.46 -13.47 44.88
C PRO A 7 -50.97 -13.05 44.97
N CYS A 8 -50.40 -12.61 43.83
CA CYS A 8 -49.09 -11.93 43.78
C CYS A 8 -49.23 -10.44 43.46
N THR A 9 -48.49 -9.63 44.21
CA THR A 9 -48.39 -8.17 44.21
C THR A 9 -47.49 -7.63 43.10
N VAL A 10 -47.81 -6.41 42.64
CA VAL A 10 -47.06 -5.59 41.67
C VAL A 10 -46.07 -4.69 42.43
N HIS A 11 -44.84 -4.55 41.95
CA HIS A 11 -43.87 -3.54 42.43
C HIS A 11 -43.63 -2.43 41.39
N HIS A 12 -43.71 -1.19 41.87
CA HIS A 12 -43.41 0.07 41.18
C HIS A 12 -41.91 0.23 40.86
N ILE A 13 -41.60 0.79 39.69
CA ILE A 13 -40.24 1.23 39.30
C ILE A 13 -40.08 2.73 39.60
N SER A 14 -39.08 3.04 40.43
CA SER A 14 -38.81 4.37 41.00
C SER A 14 -38.17 5.36 40.00
N HIS A 15 -38.57 6.62 40.09
CA HIS A 15 -38.18 7.75 39.24
C HIS A 15 -36.66 8.06 39.19
N ALA A 16 -35.86 7.46 40.08
CA ALA A 16 -34.40 7.61 40.12
C ALA A 16 -33.69 7.03 38.88
N ALA A 17 -34.22 5.96 38.28
CA ALA A 17 -33.61 5.34 37.11
C ALA A 17 -33.66 6.23 35.85
N ILE A 18 -34.71 7.06 35.72
CA ILE A 18 -34.90 7.95 34.57
C ILE A 18 -33.95 9.16 34.63
N VAL A 19 -33.64 9.65 35.84
CA VAL A 19 -32.69 10.75 36.04
C VAL A 19 -31.25 10.31 35.75
N LEU A 20 -30.88 9.09 36.15
CA LEU A 20 -29.53 8.55 35.91
C LEU A 20 -29.23 8.37 34.42
N VAL A 21 -30.21 7.89 33.65
CA VAL A 21 -30.09 7.71 32.20
C VAL A 21 -29.98 9.06 31.47
N SER A 22 -30.68 10.08 31.95
CA SER A 22 -30.63 11.43 31.37
C SER A 22 -29.26 12.10 31.58
N VAL A 23 -28.63 11.91 32.75
CA VAL A 23 -27.28 12.42 33.05
C VAL A 23 -26.19 11.69 32.24
N LEU A 24 -26.33 10.38 32.04
CA LEU A 24 -25.41 9.59 31.21
C LEU A 24 -25.46 9.99 29.72
N LEU A 25 -26.62 10.41 29.22
CA LEU A 25 -26.79 10.92 27.84
C LEU A 25 -26.20 12.33 27.65
N LEU A 26 -26.21 13.18 28.69
CA LEU A 26 -25.57 14.49 28.66
C LEU A 26 -24.03 14.41 28.76
N CYS A 27 -23.48 13.46 29.53
CA CYS A 27 -22.03 13.25 29.63
C CYS A 27 -21.40 12.61 28.37
N SER A 28 -22.17 11.86 27.58
CA SER A 28 -21.70 11.28 26.31
C SER A 28 -21.63 12.32 25.18
N ALA A 29 -22.45 13.37 25.22
CA ALA A 29 -22.35 14.51 24.29
C ALA A 29 -21.11 15.40 24.53
N GLN A 30 -20.58 15.45 25.77
CA GLN A 30 -19.37 16.22 26.10
C GLN A 30 -18.06 15.52 25.67
N ARG A 31 -18.02 14.19 25.61
CA ARG A 31 -16.84 13.44 25.13
C ARG A 31 -16.61 13.57 23.62
N SER A 32 -17.66 13.87 22.85
CA SER A 32 -17.57 14.14 21.40
C SER A 32 -16.90 15.49 21.08
N ALA A 33 -16.82 16.41 22.05
CA ALA A 33 -16.10 17.68 21.89
C ALA A 33 -14.59 17.55 22.15
N GLY A 34 -14.16 16.57 22.95
CA GLY A 34 -12.75 16.33 23.28
C GLY A 34 -11.92 15.81 22.10
N ALA A 35 -12.49 14.95 21.25
CA ALA A 35 -11.83 14.44 20.04
C ALA A 35 -11.64 15.52 18.96
N ARG A 36 -12.41 16.62 19.00
CA ARG A 36 -12.26 17.76 18.07
C ARG A 36 -11.08 18.67 18.41
N ARG A 37 -10.57 18.65 19.65
CA ARG A 37 -9.46 19.54 20.08
C ARG A 37 -8.06 19.02 19.75
N LEU A 38 -7.88 17.72 19.49
CA LEU A 38 -6.57 17.15 19.14
C LEU A 38 -6.21 17.29 17.65
N MET A 39 -7.19 17.57 16.77
CA MET A 39 -6.91 18.02 15.39
C MET A 39 -6.51 19.51 15.33
N GLU A 40 -6.55 20.25 16.43
CA GLU A 40 -6.31 21.70 16.45
C GLU A 40 -4.81 22.08 16.66
N LEU A 41 -3.94 21.10 16.94
CA LEU A 41 -2.51 21.33 17.23
C LEU A 41 -1.56 21.16 16.04
N TYR A 42 -2.06 20.77 14.87
CA TYR A 42 -1.36 20.94 13.59
C TYR A 42 -2.26 21.71 12.62
N LYS A 43 -1.94 22.99 12.41
CA LYS A 43 -2.56 23.80 11.36
C LYS A 43 -1.64 23.78 10.14
N PRO A 44 -1.97 23.07 9.04
CA PRO A 44 -1.28 23.26 7.78
C PRO A 44 -1.34 24.74 7.39
N GLN A 45 -0.31 25.25 6.70
CA GLN A 45 -0.37 26.65 6.27
C GLN A 45 -1.58 26.84 5.34
N PRO A 46 -2.26 28.01 5.36
CA PRO A 46 -3.45 28.25 4.53
C PRO A 46 -3.26 28.01 3.02
N SER A 47 -2.01 28.01 2.55
CA SER A 47 -1.62 27.69 1.16
C SER A 47 -1.61 26.20 0.82
N GLU A 48 -1.79 25.30 1.78
CA GLU A 48 -1.71 23.83 1.62
C GLU A 48 -3.09 23.15 1.61
N LEU A 49 -4.19 23.90 1.70
CA LEU A 49 -5.56 23.36 1.68
C LEU A 49 -6.31 23.82 0.42
N LEU A 50 -7.26 23.02 -0.06
CA LEU A 50 -8.15 23.40 -1.17
C LEU A 50 -8.98 24.63 -0.78
N ALA A 51 -8.56 25.79 -1.30
CA ALA A 51 -9.09 27.09 -0.93
C ALA A 51 -9.90 27.72 -2.07
N TYR A 52 -10.72 28.71 -1.71
CA TYR A 52 -11.39 29.56 -2.69
C TYR A 52 -10.52 30.77 -3.00
N HIS A 53 -10.21 30.98 -4.29
CA HIS A 53 -9.31 32.04 -4.76
C HIS A 53 -10.06 33.25 -5.31
N ASN A 54 -11.31 33.46 -4.85
CA ASN A 54 -12.19 34.58 -5.22
C ASN A 54 -12.51 34.73 -6.71
N GLY A 55 -12.24 33.71 -7.52
CA GLY A 55 -12.58 33.67 -8.93
C GLY A 55 -13.97 33.12 -9.23
N THR A 56 -14.23 32.88 -10.50
CA THR A 56 -15.60 32.61 -10.96
C THR A 56 -15.96 31.14 -10.75
N VAL A 57 -17.20 30.88 -10.33
CA VAL A 57 -17.82 29.54 -10.32
C VAL A 57 -19.07 29.52 -11.21
N LEU A 58 -19.44 28.37 -11.74
CA LEU A 58 -20.69 28.22 -12.52
C LEU A 58 -21.88 28.06 -11.57
N ARG A 59 -22.95 28.83 -11.80
CA ARG A 59 -24.16 28.85 -10.96
C ARG A 59 -25.43 29.10 -11.77
N GLY A 60 -26.57 28.81 -11.15
CA GLY A 60 -27.90 28.95 -11.75
C GLY A 60 -28.24 27.77 -12.64
N ASP A 61 -28.92 28.00 -13.75
CA ASP A 61 -29.19 26.97 -14.74
C ASP A 61 -27.97 26.78 -15.66
N ILE A 62 -27.24 25.68 -15.48
CA ILE A 62 -26.03 25.33 -16.24
C ILE A 62 -26.42 24.38 -17.39
N PRO A 63 -26.50 24.85 -18.64
CA PRO A 63 -26.80 23.98 -19.78
C PRO A 63 -25.56 23.15 -20.17
N VAL A 64 -25.71 21.84 -20.28
CA VAL A 64 -24.70 20.90 -20.76
C VAL A 64 -25.07 20.41 -22.16
N SER A 65 -24.19 20.60 -23.14
CA SER A 65 -24.37 20.10 -24.51
C SER A 65 -23.35 19.01 -24.80
N VAL A 66 -23.78 17.82 -25.22
CA VAL A 66 -22.90 16.66 -25.41
C VAL A 66 -22.45 16.55 -26.86
N VAL A 67 -21.18 16.24 -27.08
CA VAL A 67 -20.59 15.88 -28.38
C VAL A 67 -20.09 14.44 -28.28
N TRP A 68 -20.77 13.53 -28.98
CA TRP A 68 -20.37 12.14 -29.13
C TRP A 68 -19.42 12.02 -30.33
N TYR A 69 -18.13 11.90 -30.09
CA TYR A 69 -17.11 11.82 -31.12
C TYR A 69 -16.65 10.37 -31.32
N GLY A 70 -17.03 9.77 -32.45
CA GLY A 70 -16.90 8.34 -32.71
C GLY A 70 -18.19 7.56 -32.44
N ARG A 71 -18.13 6.23 -32.57
CA ARG A 71 -19.32 5.38 -32.52
C ARG A 71 -19.67 5.00 -31.08
N PHE A 72 -20.80 5.51 -30.61
CA PHE A 72 -21.44 5.09 -29.36
C PHE A 72 -22.78 4.44 -29.65
N THR A 73 -23.06 3.31 -28.99
CA THR A 73 -24.38 2.68 -29.11
C THR A 73 -25.46 3.51 -28.41
N PRO A 74 -26.75 3.36 -28.77
CA PRO A 74 -27.83 4.01 -28.04
C PRO A 74 -27.83 3.69 -26.53
N ALA A 75 -27.45 2.45 -26.17
CA ALA A 75 -27.33 2.04 -24.77
C ALA A 75 -26.21 2.80 -24.03
N GLN A 76 -25.05 2.97 -24.67
CA GLN A 76 -23.94 3.75 -24.12
C GLN A 76 -24.32 5.23 -23.97
N LYS A 77 -24.98 5.83 -24.98
CA LYS A 77 -25.46 7.21 -24.90
C LYS A 77 -26.44 7.40 -23.74
N ALA A 78 -27.37 6.46 -23.56
CA ALA A 78 -28.35 6.49 -22.47
C ALA A 78 -27.70 6.48 -21.08
N VAL A 79 -26.60 5.74 -20.85
CA VAL A 79 -25.90 5.72 -19.54
C VAL A 79 -25.51 7.13 -19.10
N VAL A 80 -24.96 7.94 -20.01
CA VAL A 80 -24.51 9.32 -19.71
C VAL A 80 -25.67 10.30 -19.71
N SER A 81 -26.59 10.22 -20.69
CA SER A 81 -27.75 11.13 -20.73
C SER A 81 -28.63 10.96 -19.48
N ASP A 82 -28.86 9.72 -19.03
CA ASP A 82 -29.55 9.42 -17.77
C ASP A 82 -28.79 9.98 -16.56
N PHE A 83 -27.45 9.88 -16.53
CA PHE A 83 -26.63 10.44 -15.46
C PHE A 83 -26.81 11.97 -15.38
N LEU A 84 -26.75 12.67 -16.51
CA LEU A 84 -26.94 14.12 -16.57
C LEU A 84 -28.35 14.54 -16.14
N LEU A 85 -29.38 13.77 -16.49
CA LEU A 85 -30.75 13.99 -16.01
C LEU A 85 -30.87 13.76 -14.48
N SER A 86 -30.09 12.83 -13.95
CA SER A 86 -30.06 12.46 -12.52
C SER A 86 -29.46 13.52 -11.60
N LEU A 87 -28.72 14.50 -12.15
CA LEU A 87 -28.17 15.63 -11.38
C LEU A 87 -29.26 16.59 -10.87
N THR A 88 -30.47 16.52 -11.41
CA THR A 88 -31.60 17.37 -11.02
C THR A 88 -32.51 16.70 -9.99
N VAL A 89 -33.14 17.51 -9.13
CA VAL A 89 -34.02 17.03 -8.03
C VAL A 89 -35.38 16.49 -8.54
N ALA A 90 -35.71 16.70 -9.82
CA ALA A 90 -37.03 16.41 -10.38
C ALA A 90 -37.36 14.91 -10.53
N SER A 91 -36.39 14.01 -10.34
CA SER A 91 -36.58 12.56 -10.41
C SER A 91 -36.53 11.95 -9.01
N PRO A 92 -37.64 11.40 -8.46
CA PRO A 92 -37.64 10.72 -7.16
C PRO A 92 -36.85 9.40 -7.25
N ALA A 93 -35.54 9.46 -7.01
CA ALA A 93 -34.67 8.30 -6.93
C ALA A 93 -34.46 7.88 -5.46
N PRO A 94 -34.27 6.58 -5.18
CA PRO A 94 -33.91 6.12 -3.84
C PRO A 94 -32.62 6.78 -3.35
N THR A 95 -32.54 7.07 -2.05
CA THR A 95 -31.34 7.62 -1.43
C THR A 95 -30.37 6.50 -1.04
N PRO A 96 -29.04 6.65 -1.21
CA PRO A 96 -28.34 7.83 -1.73
C PRO A 96 -28.55 8.04 -3.24
N SER A 97 -28.67 9.30 -3.71
CA SER A 97 -28.95 9.63 -5.12
C SER A 97 -27.90 10.52 -5.78
N VAL A 98 -27.85 10.51 -7.11
CA VAL A 98 -26.99 11.42 -7.91
C VAL A 98 -27.31 12.89 -7.64
N SER A 99 -28.58 13.24 -7.45
CA SER A 99 -29.01 14.60 -7.09
C SER A 99 -28.54 15.03 -5.70
N GLN A 100 -28.43 14.09 -4.75
CA GLN A 100 -27.83 14.36 -3.43
C GLN A 100 -26.34 14.63 -3.54
N TRP A 101 -25.62 13.85 -4.36
CA TRP A 101 -24.20 14.08 -4.63
C TRP A 101 -23.96 15.48 -5.24
N TRP A 102 -24.77 15.84 -6.24
CA TRP A 102 -24.74 17.17 -6.83
C TRP A 102 -24.99 18.28 -5.79
N ASN A 103 -25.95 18.07 -4.90
CA ASN A 103 -26.23 19.03 -3.83
C ASN A 103 -25.04 19.17 -2.85
N THR A 104 -24.21 18.16 -2.66
CA THR A 104 -22.96 18.28 -1.89
C THR A 104 -21.99 19.29 -2.52
N ILE A 105 -21.88 19.34 -3.86
CA ILE A 105 -21.09 20.38 -4.55
C ILE A 105 -21.62 21.78 -4.22
N ASN A 106 -22.95 21.93 -4.25
CA ASN A 106 -23.59 23.20 -3.91
C ASN A 106 -23.32 23.61 -2.44
N GLN A 107 -23.40 22.66 -1.51
CA GLN A 107 -23.17 22.90 -0.09
C GLN A 107 -21.70 23.21 0.22
N LEU A 108 -20.76 22.43 -0.30
CA LEU A 108 -19.35 22.55 0.04
C LEU A 108 -18.67 23.75 -0.64
N TYR A 109 -19.13 24.13 -1.85
CA TYR A 109 -18.42 25.11 -2.70
C TYR A 109 -19.32 26.26 -3.16
N LEU A 110 -20.39 25.97 -3.92
CA LEU A 110 -21.13 27.02 -4.62
C LEU A 110 -21.86 27.96 -3.66
N SER A 111 -22.30 27.51 -2.49
CA SER A 111 -22.91 28.39 -1.50
C SER A 111 -21.90 29.35 -0.85
N LYS A 112 -20.63 28.95 -0.74
CA LYS A 112 -19.57 29.72 -0.04
C LYS A 112 -18.96 30.83 -0.91
N ALA A 113 -18.92 30.63 -2.22
CA ALA A 113 -18.38 31.62 -3.15
C ALA A 113 -19.40 32.74 -3.53
N ALA A 114 -20.54 32.84 -2.84
CA ALA A 114 -21.63 33.75 -3.21
C ALA A 114 -21.66 34.98 -2.30
N ALA A 115 -21.30 36.15 -2.82
CA ALA A 115 -21.81 37.40 -2.30
C ALA A 115 -23.25 37.57 -2.84
N GLN A 116 -24.24 37.53 -1.94
CA GLN A 116 -25.66 37.85 -2.17
C GLN A 116 -26.51 36.81 -2.95
N GLY A 117 -27.37 36.09 -2.22
CA GLY A 117 -28.54 35.37 -2.76
C GLY A 117 -28.41 33.85 -2.84
N LYS A 118 -29.45 33.14 -2.36
CA LYS A 118 -29.56 31.68 -2.41
C LYS A 118 -30.00 31.24 -3.83
N ILE A 119 -29.07 31.24 -4.78
CA ILE A 119 -29.34 30.78 -6.15
C ILE A 119 -29.23 29.25 -6.19
N THR A 120 -30.36 28.57 -6.44
CA THR A 120 -30.37 27.14 -6.71
C THR A 120 -29.61 26.86 -8.01
N THR A 121 -28.53 26.07 -7.94
CA THR A 121 -27.75 25.68 -9.12
C THR A 121 -28.17 24.29 -9.61
N GLN A 122 -28.53 24.18 -10.88
CA GLN A 122 -28.98 22.93 -11.52
C GLN A 122 -28.25 22.74 -12.84
N VAL A 123 -27.93 21.48 -13.16
CA VAL A 123 -27.39 21.09 -14.47
C VAL A 123 -28.53 20.58 -15.33
N ARG A 124 -28.58 21.00 -16.60
CA ARG A 124 -29.59 20.52 -17.54
C ARG A 124 -28.96 20.10 -18.86
N LEU A 125 -29.33 18.92 -19.34
CA LEU A 125 -29.00 18.51 -20.71
C LEU A 125 -29.71 19.44 -21.70
N ALA A 126 -28.94 20.15 -22.52
CA ALA A 126 -29.40 21.19 -23.43
C ALA A 126 -29.41 20.76 -24.91
N GLY A 127 -28.64 19.73 -25.27
CA GLY A 127 -28.59 19.19 -26.62
C GLY A 127 -27.48 18.16 -26.78
N GLU A 128 -27.57 17.36 -27.83
CA GLU A 128 -26.60 16.31 -28.16
C GLU A 128 -26.24 16.39 -29.65
N LEU A 129 -24.96 16.22 -29.96
CA LEU A 129 -24.41 16.19 -31.31
C LEU A 129 -23.60 14.90 -31.48
N SER A 130 -23.81 14.16 -32.57
CA SER A 130 -23.01 12.96 -32.88
C SER A 130 -22.11 13.19 -34.08
N ASP A 131 -20.88 12.72 -33.98
CA ASP A 131 -19.86 12.71 -35.03
C ASP A 131 -19.27 11.31 -35.16
N ASP A 132 -20.10 10.39 -35.66
CA ASP A 132 -19.77 8.96 -35.78
C ASP A 132 -18.67 8.67 -36.80
N ARG A 133 -18.36 9.64 -37.68
CA ARG A 133 -17.30 9.54 -38.70
C ARG A 133 -15.95 10.04 -38.21
N CYS A 134 -15.87 10.57 -36.99
CA CYS A 134 -14.68 11.21 -36.44
C CYS A 134 -14.13 12.26 -37.41
N SER A 135 -14.82 13.41 -37.57
CA SER A 135 -14.51 14.40 -38.60
C SER A 135 -13.08 14.96 -38.60
N LEU A 136 -12.34 14.82 -37.51
CA LEU A 136 -10.93 15.24 -37.36
C LEU A 136 -9.97 14.03 -37.28
N GLY A 137 -10.44 12.84 -37.61
CA GLY A 137 -9.71 11.57 -37.48
C GLY A 137 -9.87 10.91 -36.11
N LYS A 138 -9.40 9.67 -35.97
CA LYS A 138 -9.43 8.90 -34.71
C LYS A 138 -8.26 9.18 -33.77
N SER A 139 -7.31 10.03 -34.18
CA SER A 139 -6.19 10.46 -33.36
C SER A 139 -6.28 11.97 -33.18
N LEU A 140 -6.67 12.42 -31.98
CA LEU A 140 -6.86 13.83 -31.66
C LEU A 140 -5.70 14.37 -30.83
N LYS A 141 -5.30 15.61 -31.12
CA LYS A 141 -4.45 16.44 -30.25
C LYS A 141 -5.31 17.20 -29.25
N LEU A 142 -4.76 17.54 -28.09
CA LEU A 142 -5.47 18.34 -27.08
C LEU A 142 -5.94 19.69 -27.64
N SER A 143 -5.15 20.28 -28.53
CA SER A 143 -5.47 21.55 -29.21
C SER A 143 -6.70 21.49 -30.11
N GLN A 144 -7.19 20.30 -30.48
CA GLN A 144 -8.39 20.12 -31.30
C GLN A 144 -9.68 20.03 -30.46
N LEU A 145 -9.59 19.75 -29.16
CA LEU A 145 -10.75 19.62 -28.26
C LEU A 145 -11.60 20.90 -28.18
N PRO A 146 -11.03 22.12 -28.08
CA PRO A 146 -11.83 23.35 -28.08
C PRO A 146 -12.69 23.52 -29.34
N ALA A 147 -12.19 23.09 -30.50
CA ALA A 147 -12.95 23.16 -31.75
C ALA A 147 -14.12 22.16 -31.76
N LEU A 148 -13.93 20.96 -31.21
CA LEU A 148 -15.01 19.99 -31.02
C LEU A 148 -16.06 20.50 -30.02
N ALA A 149 -15.62 21.05 -28.89
CA ALA A 149 -16.50 21.66 -27.90
C ALA A 149 -17.34 22.81 -28.49
N ALA A 150 -16.74 23.66 -29.32
CA ALA A 150 -17.43 24.78 -29.97
C ALA A 150 -18.55 24.33 -30.92
N ARG A 151 -18.45 23.12 -31.52
CA ARG A 151 -19.51 22.57 -32.38
C ARG A 151 -20.81 22.28 -31.63
N ALA A 152 -20.73 22.03 -30.32
CA ALA A 152 -21.90 21.88 -29.46
C ALA A 152 -22.67 23.21 -29.27
N LYS A 153 -22.09 24.35 -29.69
CA LYS A 153 -22.63 25.70 -29.51
C LYS A 153 -23.13 25.94 -28.07
N PRO A 154 -22.29 25.71 -27.04
CA PRO A 154 -22.71 25.89 -25.65
C PRO A 154 -23.18 27.33 -25.42
N LYS A 155 -24.31 27.48 -24.70
CA LYS A 155 -24.80 28.80 -24.29
C LYS A 155 -23.85 29.44 -23.28
N LYS A 156 -23.85 30.76 -23.17
CA LYS A 156 -23.12 31.50 -22.13
C LYS A 156 -23.43 30.93 -20.74
N GLY A 157 -22.39 30.63 -19.96
CA GLY A 157 -22.50 29.95 -18.66
C GLY A 157 -22.69 28.42 -18.74
N GLY A 158 -22.68 27.84 -19.95
CA GLY A 158 -22.84 26.42 -20.21
C GLY A 158 -21.54 25.65 -20.40
N ILE A 159 -21.68 24.33 -20.39
CA ILE A 159 -20.60 23.34 -20.54
C ILE A 159 -20.81 22.56 -21.84
N ALA A 160 -19.78 22.47 -22.69
CA ALA A 160 -19.74 21.47 -23.76
C ALA A 160 -19.04 20.20 -23.26
N LEU A 161 -19.72 19.06 -23.28
CA LEU A 161 -19.17 17.76 -22.87
C LEU A 161 -18.76 16.96 -24.10
N VAL A 162 -17.46 16.86 -24.37
CA VAL A 162 -16.89 16.12 -25.50
C VAL A 162 -16.52 14.71 -25.04
N LEU A 163 -17.17 13.69 -25.61
CA LEU A 163 -16.95 12.28 -25.25
C LEU A 163 -16.39 11.53 -26.45
N THR A 164 -15.21 10.93 -26.29
CA THR A 164 -14.55 10.18 -27.37
C THR A 164 -14.74 8.68 -27.21
N ALA A 165 -15.09 8.00 -28.30
CA ALA A 165 -15.33 6.56 -28.32
C ALA A 165 -14.05 5.75 -28.00
N GLN A 166 -14.23 4.46 -27.67
CA GLN A 166 -13.14 3.60 -27.18
C GLN A 166 -11.97 3.45 -28.17
N ASP A 167 -12.25 3.58 -29.46
CA ASP A 167 -11.31 3.47 -30.58
C ASP A 167 -10.74 4.82 -31.05
N VAL A 168 -10.96 5.90 -30.28
CA VAL A 168 -10.40 7.23 -30.53
C VAL A 168 -9.27 7.51 -29.54
N SER A 169 -8.07 7.69 -30.06
CA SER A 169 -6.90 8.10 -29.29
C SER A 169 -6.87 9.62 -29.14
N VAL A 170 -6.60 10.10 -27.93
CA VAL A 170 -6.40 11.53 -27.65
C VAL A 170 -5.07 11.69 -26.95
N GLU A 171 -4.31 12.72 -27.35
CA GLU A 171 -3.03 13.08 -26.73
C GLU A 171 -3.13 13.15 -25.19
N GLY A 172 -2.27 12.39 -24.50
CA GLY A 172 -2.22 12.32 -23.04
C GLY A 172 -3.29 11.42 -22.37
N PHE A 173 -4.28 10.92 -23.12
CA PHE A 173 -5.25 9.94 -22.62
C PHE A 173 -4.52 8.67 -22.18
N CYS A 174 -4.94 8.06 -21.07
CA CYS A 174 -4.34 6.82 -20.55
C CYS A 174 -2.87 6.91 -20.12
N MET A 175 -2.31 8.12 -20.06
CA MET A 175 -0.91 8.34 -19.65
C MET A 175 -0.86 9.32 -18.50
N SER A 176 -1.52 10.47 -18.65
CA SER A 176 -1.56 11.53 -17.63
C SER A 176 -2.97 11.87 -17.16
N ARG A 177 -4.01 11.44 -17.89
CA ARG A 177 -5.40 11.83 -17.62
C ARG A 177 -6.42 10.89 -18.26
N CYS A 178 -7.61 10.87 -17.65
CA CYS A 178 -8.81 10.20 -18.16
C CYS A 178 -9.82 11.20 -18.75
N GLY A 179 -9.61 12.49 -18.48
CA GLY A 179 -10.39 13.61 -18.96
C GLY A 179 -9.74 14.93 -18.58
N THR A 180 -10.30 16.04 -19.03
CA THR A 180 -9.85 17.39 -18.68
C THR A 180 -11.02 18.36 -18.79
N HIS A 181 -10.94 19.49 -18.09
CA HIS A 181 -11.83 20.62 -18.34
C HIS A 181 -11.01 21.89 -18.61
N ALA A 182 -11.59 22.79 -19.39
CA ALA A 182 -11.03 24.10 -19.69
C ALA A 182 -12.15 25.05 -20.12
N SER A 183 -11.81 26.30 -20.41
CA SER A 183 -12.80 27.32 -20.70
C SER A 183 -12.41 28.27 -21.83
N ASN A 184 -13.44 28.89 -22.39
CA ASN A 184 -13.31 30.02 -23.29
C ASN A 184 -13.83 31.27 -22.57
N ALA A 185 -12.91 32.04 -21.98
CA ALA A 185 -13.24 33.25 -21.23
C ALA A 185 -14.00 34.29 -22.08
N LYS A 186 -13.70 34.40 -23.38
CA LYS A 186 -14.38 35.34 -24.30
C LYS A 186 -15.84 34.96 -24.51
N ALA A 187 -16.10 33.67 -24.74
CA ALA A 187 -17.46 33.15 -24.89
C ALA A 187 -18.18 32.96 -23.54
N ARG A 188 -17.44 33.03 -22.43
CA ARG A 188 -17.89 32.67 -21.08
C ARG A 188 -18.56 31.29 -21.05
N THR A 189 -17.88 30.33 -21.67
CA THR A 189 -18.29 28.93 -21.74
C THR A 189 -17.16 28.05 -21.24
N ALA A 190 -17.51 26.86 -20.76
CA ALA A 190 -16.54 25.84 -20.39
C ALA A 190 -16.73 24.58 -21.24
N TYR A 191 -15.72 23.72 -21.25
CA TYR A 191 -15.84 22.41 -21.84
C TYR A 191 -15.15 21.36 -20.98
N VAL A 192 -15.68 20.15 -21.05
CA VAL A 192 -15.12 18.95 -20.44
C VAL A 192 -14.86 17.97 -21.58
N TRP A 193 -13.72 17.29 -21.55
CA TRP A 193 -13.48 16.12 -22.37
C TRP A 193 -13.23 14.89 -21.49
N VAL A 194 -13.81 13.75 -21.86
CA VAL A 194 -13.57 12.44 -21.23
C VAL A 194 -13.49 11.38 -22.33
N GLY A 195 -12.50 10.49 -22.25
CA GLY A 195 -12.34 9.37 -23.18
C GLY A 195 -12.93 8.06 -22.65
N ASN A 196 -13.44 7.22 -23.55
CA ASN A 196 -13.81 5.85 -23.21
C ASN A 196 -12.54 4.98 -23.12
N SER A 197 -12.25 4.46 -21.94
CA SER A 197 -11.01 3.73 -21.66
C SER A 197 -11.06 2.24 -21.94
N ALA A 198 -12.22 1.68 -22.33
CA ALA A 198 -12.49 0.24 -22.41
C ALA A 198 -11.38 -0.56 -23.12
N THR A 199 -10.83 -0.03 -24.21
CA THR A 199 -9.82 -0.72 -25.04
C THR A 199 -8.42 -0.12 -24.96
N GLN A 200 -8.22 0.96 -24.19
CA GLN A 200 -6.94 1.68 -24.14
C GLN A 200 -6.28 1.57 -22.76
N CYS A 201 -7.03 1.83 -21.68
CA CYS A 201 -6.51 1.79 -20.31
C CYS A 201 -7.62 1.56 -19.27
N PRO A 202 -8.39 0.45 -19.38
CA PRO A 202 -9.52 0.24 -18.49
C PRO A 202 -9.07 0.15 -17.03
N GLY A 203 -7.89 -0.42 -16.75
CA GLY A 203 -7.29 -0.47 -15.41
C GLY A 203 -6.87 0.87 -14.80
N GLN A 204 -6.81 1.95 -15.58
CA GLN A 204 -6.51 3.28 -15.03
C GLN A 204 -7.78 4.13 -14.94
N CYS A 205 -8.48 4.25 -16.06
CA CYS A 205 -9.59 5.20 -16.19
C CYS A 205 -10.97 4.60 -15.93
N ALA A 206 -11.08 3.27 -15.82
CA ALA A 206 -12.30 2.59 -15.40
C ALA A 206 -12.12 1.81 -14.09
N TRP A 207 -11.00 1.95 -13.38
CA TRP A 207 -10.89 1.45 -12.00
C TRP A 207 -11.95 2.13 -11.11
N PRO A 208 -12.73 1.38 -10.31
CA PRO A 208 -12.52 0.00 -9.87
C PRO A 208 -13.24 -1.10 -10.68
N PHE A 209 -13.81 -0.81 -11.85
CA PHE A 209 -14.51 -1.78 -12.71
C PHE A 209 -13.60 -2.59 -13.64
N HIS A 210 -12.30 -2.34 -13.56
CA HIS A 210 -11.27 -3.13 -14.21
C HIS A 210 -10.08 -3.26 -13.27
N GLN A 211 -9.34 -4.36 -13.43
CA GLN A 211 -8.11 -4.62 -12.68
C GLN A 211 -7.12 -3.45 -12.87
N PRO A 212 -6.61 -2.85 -11.78
CA PRO A 212 -5.75 -1.68 -11.87
C PRO A 212 -4.39 -2.00 -12.48
N VAL A 213 -3.82 -1.04 -13.22
CA VAL A 213 -2.49 -1.18 -13.84
C VAL A 213 -1.37 -1.32 -12.78
N TYR A 214 -1.58 -0.73 -11.60
CA TYR A 214 -0.66 -0.75 -10.46
C TYR A 214 -1.43 -0.76 -9.14
N GLY A 215 -0.83 -1.28 -8.07
CA GLY A 215 -1.47 -1.40 -6.74
C GLY A 215 -2.17 -2.75 -6.51
N PRO A 216 -2.92 -2.90 -5.40
CA PRO A 216 -3.59 -4.16 -5.05
C PRO A 216 -4.46 -4.70 -6.17
N GLN A 217 -4.21 -5.95 -6.57
CA GLN A 217 -4.88 -6.63 -7.68
C GLN A 217 -6.20 -7.28 -7.21
N THR A 218 -7.02 -6.52 -6.51
CA THR A 218 -8.35 -6.96 -6.06
C THR A 218 -9.24 -7.22 -7.29
N PRO A 219 -10.17 -8.20 -7.21
CA PRO A 219 -11.12 -8.44 -8.29
C PRO A 219 -11.87 -7.15 -8.65
N ALA A 220 -11.97 -6.87 -9.95
CA ALA A 220 -12.71 -5.73 -10.46
C ALA A 220 -14.16 -5.76 -9.95
N LEU A 221 -14.67 -4.60 -9.55
CA LEU A 221 -16.07 -4.46 -9.19
C LEU A 221 -16.95 -4.64 -10.43
N VAL A 222 -18.15 -5.15 -10.24
CA VAL A 222 -19.11 -5.29 -11.34
C VAL A 222 -19.65 -3.89 -11.70
N PRO A 223 -19.53 -3.46 -12.98
CA PRO A 223 -19.98 -2.15 -13.44
C PRO A 223 -21.53 -2.02 -13.42
N PRO A 224 -22.10 -0.93 -12.87
CA PRO A 224 -23.56 -0.72 -12.81
C PRO A 224 -24.33 -0.81 -14.11
N SER A 225 -23.75 -0.34 -15.22
CA SER A 225 -24.37 -0.43 -16.54
C SER A 225 -24.09 -1.75 -17.27
N GLY A 226 -23.15 -2.55 -16.76
CA GLY A 226 -22.58 -3.71 -17.45
C GLY A 226 -21.48 -3.34 -18.47
N ASP A 227 -21.23 -2.05 -18.72
CA ASP A 227 -20.19 -1.56 -19.63
C ASP A 227 -19.09 -0.83 -18.84
N VAL A 228 -17.94 -1.50 -18.69
CA VAL A 228 -16.75 -1.00 -17.97
C VAL A 228 -16.32 0.38 -18.47
N GLY A 229 -16.32 0.58 -19.79
CA GLY A 229 -15.90 1.83 -20.41
C GLY A 229 -16.84 2.99 -20.11
N MET A 230 -18.15 2.72 -20.14
CA MET A 230 -19.15 3.74 -19.85
C MET A 230 -19.27 4.08 -18.36
N ASP A 231 -19.19 3.09 -17.47
CA ASP A 231 -19.17 3.35 -16.03
C ASP A 231 -17.88 4.07 -15.61
N GLY A 232 -16.74 3.71 -16.21
CA GLY A 232 -15.49 4.48 -16.13
C GLY A 232 -15.65 5.92 -16.61
N MET A 233 -16.30 6.11 -17.77
CA MET A 233 -16.57 7.42 -18.33
C MET A 233 -17.45 8.27 -17.39
N VAL A 234 -18.50 7.70 -16.77
CA VAL A 234 -19.35 8.45 -15.82
C VAL A 234 -18.57 8.91 -14.59
N MET A 235 -17.69 8.08 -14.01
CA MET A 235 -16.84 8.49 -12.89
C MET A 235 -15.99 9.71 -13.23
N ASN A 236 -15.39 9.69 -14.42
CA ASN A 236 -14.56 10.79 -14.91
C ASN A 236 -15.38 12.02 -15.28
N ILE A 237 -16.58 11.87 -15.87
CA ILE A 237 -17.51 12.97 -16.12
C ILE A 237 -17.87 13.64 -14.79
N ALA A 238 -18.24 12.86 -13.76
CA ALA A 238 -18.58 13.39 -12.45
C ALA A 238 -17.41 14.21 -11.85
N SER A 239 -16.20 13.66 -11.90
CA SER A 239 -15.00 14.36 -11.41
C SER A 239 -14.74 15.67 -12.16
N MET A 240 -14.80 15.65 -13.50
CA MET A 240 -14.51 16.83 -14.33
C MET A 240 -15.63 17.88 -14.26
N VAL A 241 -16.89 17.45 -14.13
CA VAL A 241 -18.03 18.35 -13.96
C VAL A 241 -17.97 19.04 -12.59
N ALA A 242 -17.55 18.35 -11.53
CA ALA A 242 -17.29 18.99 -10.24
C ALA A 242 -16.22 20.07 -10.38
N GLY A 243 -15.07 19.75 -11.00
CA GLY A 243 -13.96 20.67 -11.25
C GLY A 243 -14.37 21.90 -12.06
N VAL A 244 -15.00 21.71 -13.23
CA VAL A 244 -15.38 22.82 -14.12
C VAL A 244 -16.45 23.73 -13.52
N VAL A 245 -17.27 23.23 -12.60
CA VAL A 245 -18.32 24.02 -11.95
C VAL A 245 -17.74 24.85 -10.80
N THR A 246 -16.79 24.30 -10.06
CA THR A 246 -16.14 24.98 -8.92
C THR A 246 -14.90 25.78 -9.32
N ASN A 247 -14.30 25.52 -10.48
CA ASN A 247 -13.07 26.17 -10.94
C ASN A 247 -13.01 26.36 -12.48
N PRO A 248 -14.05 26.88 -13.15
CA PRO A 248 -14.14 26.95 -14.62
C PRO A 248 -12.97 27.70 -15.30
N PHE A 249 -12.37 28.70 -14.64
CA PHE A 249 -11.33 29.57 -15.22
C PHE A 249 -9.99 29.50 -14.45
N GLY A 250 -9.81 28.47 -13.61
CA GLY A 250 -8.59 28.26 -12.83
C GLY A 250 -8.41 29.30 -11.71
N ASP A 251 -9.44 30.01 -11.29
CA ASP A 251 -9.41 31.01 -10.21
C ASP A 251 -10.46 30.76 -9.12
N GLY A 252 -11.22 29.67 -9.19
CA GLY A 252 -12.26 29.30 -8.23
C GLY A 252 -11.70 28.52 -7.04
N PHE A 253 -12.08 27.25 -6.92
CA PHE A 253 -11.65 26.36 -5.83
C PHE A 253 -10.55 25.41 -6.28
N TYR A 254 -9.35 25.52 -5.69
CA TYR A 254 -8.24 24.60 -5.95
C TYR A 254 -7.14 24.62 -4.87
N GLN A 255 -6.31 23.59 -4.89
CA GLN A 255 -5.04 23.47 -4.16
C GLN A 255 -3.88 23.28 -5.14
N GLY A 256 -2.70 23.79 -4.78
CA GLY A 256 -1.49 23.66 -5.60
C GLY A 256 -1.40 24.75 -6.69
N PRO A 257 -0.46 24.61 -7.64
CA PRO A 257 -0.28 25.56 -8.73
C PRO A 257 -1.51 25.58 -9.67
N LYS A 258 -1.85 26.76 -10.18
CA LYS A 258 -3.02 26.99 -11.05
C LYS A 258 -2.96 26.18 -12.35
N GLU A 259 -1.76 25.80 -12.78
CA GLU A 259 -1.46 25.05 -13.99
C GLU A 259 -1.67 23.54 -13.82
N ALA A 260 -1.69 23.04 -12.58
CA ALA A 260 -1.96 21.63 -12.24
C ALA A 260 -2.70 21.52 -10.89
N PRO A 261 -3.94 22.05 -10.80
CA PRO A 261 -4.65 22.14 -9.54
C PRO A 261 -5.24 20.78 -9.10
N LEU A 262 -5.20 20.51 -7.79
CA LEU A 262 -6.14 19.58 -7.17
C LEU A 262 -7.45 20.33 -6.88
N GLU A 263 -8.57 19.76 -7.32
CA GLU A 263 -9.89 20.38 -7.32
C GLU A 263 -10.90 19.50 -6.57
N ALA A 264 -12.18 19.88 -6.57
CA ALA A 264 -13.21 19.35 -5.68
C ALA A 264 -13.26 17.82 -5.59
N ALA A 265 -13.15 17.11 -6.72
CA ALA A 265 -13.13 15.65 -6.78
C ALA A 265 -11.71 15.09 -6.95
N THR A 266 -10.81 15.79 -7.66
CA THR A 266 -9.44 15.30 -7.93
C THR A 266 -8.54 15.33 -6.71
N ALA A 267 -8.89 16.09 -5.68
CA ALA A 267 -8.28 16.01 -4.35
C ALA A 267 -8.65 14.73 -3.57
N CYS A 268 -9.61 13.92 -4.07
CA CYS A 268 -10.07 12.67 -3.46
C CYS A 268 -9.95 11.47 -4.43
N PRO A 269 -8.75 11.21 -5.00
CA PRO A 269 -8.58 10.20 -6.02
C PRO A 269 -8.92 8.81 -5.47
N GLY A 270 -9.77 8.08 -6.19
CA GLY A 270 -10.13 6.69 -5.88
C GLY A 270 -11.01 6.47 -4.64
N VAL A 271 -11.49 7.53 -4.00
CA VAL A 271 -12.39 7.44 -2.84
C VAL A 271 -13.84 7.45 -3.32
N TYR A 272 -14.54 6.32 -3.23
CA TYR A 272 -15.95 6.21 -3.62
C TYR A 272 -16.88 5.82 -2.45
N GLY A 273 -16.36 5.10 -1.46
CA GLY A 273 -17.07 4.67 -0.25
C GLY A 273 -16.29 4.94 1.03
N SER A 274 -16.92 4.75 2.19
CA SER A 274 -16.23 4.92 3.48
C SER A 274 -15.13 3.88 3.66
N GLY A 275 -14.03 4.27 4.30
CA GLY A 275 -12.87 3.39 4.49
C GLY A 275 -12.11 3.05 3.20
N ALA A 276 -12.29 3.83 2.12
CA ALA A 276 -11.47 3.69 0.91
C ALA A 276 -9.98 3.91 1.21
N TYR A 277 -9.12 3.17 0.52
CA TYR A 277 -7.66 3.28 0.56
C TYR A 277 -7.10 2.82 -0.80
N PRO A 278 -5.81 3.03 -1.13
CA PRO A 278 -5.26 2.62 -2.43
C PRO A 278 -5.55 1.15 -2.77
N GLY A 279 -6.23 0.88 -3.89
CA GLY A 279 -6.65 -0.46 -4.30
C GLY A 279 -8.01 -0.95 -3.74
N TYR A 280 -8.67 -0.15 -2.90
CA TYR A 280 -10.02 -0.41 -2.38
C TYR A 280 -10.91 0.84 -2.52
N ALA A 281 -11.98 0.74 -3.31
CA ALA A 281 -12.89 1.84 -3.60
C ALA A 281 -13.71 2.32 -2.38
N GLY A 282 -13.66 1.61 -1.26
CA GLY A 282 -14.44 1.86 -0.05
C GLY A 282 -15.66 0.96 0.06
N ASN A 283 -16.39 1.09 1.17
CA ASN A 283 -17.63 0.36 1.39
C ASN A 283 -18.73 0.88 0.44
N LEU A 284 -19.18 0.02 -0.48
CA LEU A 284 -20.16 0.33 -1.52
C LEU A 284 -21.41 -0.55 -1.38
N ALA A 285 -22.54 -0.06 -1.89
CA ALA A 285 -23.72 -0.88 -2.03
C ALA A 285 -23.54 -1.85 -3.21
N VAL A 286 -24.10 -3.06 -3.08
CA VAL A 286 -24.08 -4.07 -4.14
C VAL A 286 -25.50 -4.38 -4.57
N ASP A 287 -25.77 -4.33 -5.87
CA ASP A 287 -27.04 -4.76 -6.44
C ASP A 287 -27.18 -6.29 -6.29
N PRO A 288 -28.21 -6.80 -5.59
CA PRO A 288 -28.35 -8.23 -5.36
C PRO A 288 -28.68 -9.04 -6.62
N THR A 289 -29.18 -8.38 -7.68
CA THR A 289 -29.57 -9.02 -8.95
C THR A 289 -28.39 -9.09 -9.91
N THR A 290 -27.64 -7.99 -10.03
CA THR A 290 -26.55 -7.88 -11.03
C THR A 290 -25.16 -8.05 -10.42
N GLY A 291 -25.02 -7.95 -9.10
CA GLY A 291 -23.73 -7.89 -8.41
C GLY A 291 -23.02 -6.53 -8.54
N ALA A 292 -23.64 -5.54 -9.21
CA ALA A 292 -23.02 -4.26 -9.48
C ALA A 292 -22.74 -3.45 -8.21
N SER A 293 -21.54 -2.86 -8.12
CA SER A 293 -21.17 -1.98 -7.01
C SER A 293 -21.46 -0.51 -7.32
N TYR A 294 -22.15 0.19 -6.42
CA TYR A 294 -22.60 1.56 -6.64
C TYR A 294 -22.71 2.35 -5.33
N ASN A 295 -22.76 3.68 -5.42
CA ASN A 295 -23.00 4.56 -4.27
C ASN A 295 -24.10 5.61 -4.50
N ALA A 296 -24.70 5.66 -5.70
CA ALA A 296 -25.78 6.59 -6.03
C ALA A 296 -26.83 5.94 -6.95
N ASN A 297 -28.11 6.21 -6.68
CA ASN A 297 -29.21 5.90 -7.58
C ASN A 297 -29.53 7.11 -8.47
N GLY A 298 -29.85 6.87 -9.74
CA GLY A 298 -30.21 7.89 -10.71
C GLY A 298 -31.58 7.66 -11.35
N ALA A 299 -31.86 8.46 -12.38
CA ALA A 299 -33.06 8.40 -13.20
C ALA A 299 -33.19 7.04 -13.90
N HIS A 300 -34.43 6.69 -14.24
CA HIS A 300 -34.77 5.44 -14.94
C HIS A 300 -34.23 4.17 -14.27
N GLY A 301 -34.04 4.19 -12.94
CA GLY A 301 -33.55 3.04 -12.17
C GLY A 301 -32.05 2.76 -12.32
N ARG A 302 -31.29 3.64 -13.00
CA ARG A 302 -29.84 3.51 -13.16
C ARG A 302 -29.11 3.64 -11.81
N LYS A 303 -27.97 2.98 -11.72
CA LYS A 303 -27.05 3.04 -10.58
C LYS A 303 -25.71 3.57 -11.04
N TYR A 304 -25.02 4.30 -10.18
CA TYR A 304 -23.77 4.97 -10.50
C TYR A 304 -22.78 4.89 -9.34
N LEU A 305 -21.49 4.94 -9.68
CA LEU A 305 -20.40 5.13 -8.75
C LEU A 305 -19.84 6.54 -8.95
N LEU A 306 -19.89 7.37 -7.90
CA LEU A 306 -19.51 8.79 -7.96
C LEU A 306 -18.37 9.08 -6.99
N PRO A 307 -17.39 9.93 -7.36
CA PRO A 307 -16.24 10.22 -6.51
C PRO A 307 -16.65 10.98 -5.24
N ALA A 308 -15.88 10.81 -4.18
CA ALA A 308 -15.95 11.68 -3.01
C ALA A 308 -15.57 13.12 -3.38
N LEU A 309 -16.07 14.07 -2.58
CA LEU A 309 -15.75 15.49 -2.72
C LEU A 309 -14.96 15.94 -1.50
N PHE A 310 -13.90 16.70 -1.70
CA PHE A 310 -13.09 17.23 -0.60
C PHE A 310 -13.89 18.28 0.18
N ASP A 311 -14.06 18.14 1.49
CA ASP A 311 -14.69 19.18 2.30
C ASP A 311 -13.62 20.15 2.82
N PRO A 312 -13.57 21.41 2.33
CA PRO A 312 -12.59 22.38 2.80
C PRO A 312 -12.74 22.76 4.28
N ALA A 313 -13.89 22.49 4.89
CA ALA A 313 -14.12 22.81 6.30
C ALA A 313 -13.56 21.73 7.25
N THR A 314 -13.55 20.47 6.81
CA THR A 314 -13.05 19.34 7.61
C THR A 314 -11.73 18.78 7.14
N SER A 315 -11.23 19.23 5.98
CA SER A 315 -10.03 18.71 5.31
C SER A 315 -10.08 17.20 5.07
N THR A 316 -11.26 16.67 4.72
CA THR A 316 -11.47 15.24 4.48
C THR A 316 -12.30 14.98 3.22
N CYS A 317 -12.14 13.80 2.62
CA CYS A 317 -12.96 13.36 1.50
C CYS A 317 -14.34 12.88 1.98
N SER A 318 -15.37 13.60 1.55
CA SER A 318 -16.76 13.32 1.90
C SER A 318 -17.43 12.39 0.90
N THR A 319 -17.89 11.24 1.37
CA THR A 319 -18.66 10.26 0.59
C THR A 319 -20.16 10.40 0.85
N LEU A 320 -20.99 10.05 -0.14
CA LEU A 320 -22.46 10.14 -0.09
C LEU A 320 -23.09 9.44 1.13
N LEU A 321 -22.54 8.30 1.54
CA LEU A 321 -23.09 7.46 2.62
C LEU A 321 -22.90 8.06 4.03
N HIS A 322 -22.03 9.06 4.19
CA HIS A 322 -21.76 9.70 5.50
C HIS A 322 -22.81 10.78 5.88
N PHE A 323 -23.48 11.39 4.90
CA PHE A 323 -24.43 12.50 5.14
C PHE A 323 -25.83 12.05 5.61
N VAL A 324 -26.20 10.78 5.44
CA VAL A 324 -27.53 10.26 5.86
C VAL A 324 -27.68 10.29 7.40
N VAL A 325 -26.57 10.19 8.14
CA VAL A 325 -26.58 10.18 9.62
C VAL A 325 -26.76 11.59 10.20
N GLN A 326 -26.32 12.65 9.52
CA GLN A 326 -26.42 14.02 10.03
C GLN A 326 -27.77 14.71 9.75
N SER A 327 -28.56 14.23 8.78
CA SER A 327 -29.80 14.89 8.34
C SER A 327 -31.07 14.46 9.10
N LYS A 328 -31.06 13.37 9.88
CA LYS A 328 -32.27 12.77 10.48
C LYS A 328 -32.41 12.93 11.99
N SER A 329 -31.85 13.99 12.59
CA SER A 329 -32.05 14.29 14.02
C SER A 329 -33.31 15.13 14.28
N THR A 330 -34.47 14.72 13.76
CA THR A 330 -35.78 15.11 14.33
C THR A 330 -36.83 14.05 13.98
N VAL A 331 -37.38 13.36 14.98
CA VAL A 331 -38.81 13.03 15.17
C VAL A 331 -39.00 11.87 16.17
N SER A 332 -39.66 12.25 17.28
CA SER A 332 -40.64 11.56 18.14
C SER A 332 -40.66 10.02 18.26
N SER A 333 -40.50 9.56 19.51
CA SER A 333 -40.68 8.16 19.92
C SER A 333 -42.16 7.79 19.98
N LYS A 334 -42.54 6.69 19.31
CA LYS A 334 -43.65 5.75 19.63
C LYS A 334 -44.02 4.88 18.42
N MET A 335 -43.18 3.89 18.03
CA MET A 335 -43.62 2.72 17.22
C MET A 335 -42.54 1.62 17.03
N ALA A 336 -41.79 1.25 18.07
CA ALA A 336 -40.65 0.32 17.91
C ALA A 336 -40.94 -1.17 18.22
N ALA A 337 -42.11 -1.55 18.76
CA ALA A 337 -42.27 -2.91 19.31
C ALA A 337 -42.76 -3.98 18.31
N LYS A 338 -43.37 -3.61 17.18
CA LYS A 338 -43.96 -4.59 16.23
C LYS A 338 -43.07 -4.97 15.03
N ALA A 339 -42.05 -4.16 14.69
CA ALA A 339 -41.20 -4.41 13.53
C ALA A 339 -40.10 -5.46 13.79
N VAL A 340 -39.73 -5.70 15.06
CA VAL A 340 -38.62 -6.58 15.43
C VAL A 340 -38.99 -8.08 15.30
N MET A 341 -40.24 -8.46 15.52
CA MET A 341 -40.70 -9.85 15.41
C MET A 341 -40.82 -10.34 13.96
N LEU A 342 -41.09 -9.45 12.99
CA LEU A 342 -41.24 -9.84 11.59
C LEU A 342 -39.88 -10.01 10.88
N ALA A 343 -38.85 -9.28 11.32
CA ALA A 343 -37.49 -9.38 10.78
C ALA A 343 -36.78 -10.69 11.18
N LEU A 344 -37.09 -11.23 12.37
CA LEU A 344 -36.51 -12.48 12.87
C LEU A 344 -37.00 -13.73 12.12
N LEU A 345 -38.24 -13.72 11.60
CA LEU A 345 -38.79 -14.85 10.85
C LEU A 345 -38.25 -14.95 9.40
N VAL A 346 -37.91 -13.81 8.77
CA VAL A 346 -37.37 -13.79 7.40
C VAL A 346 -35.90 -14.21 7.35
N LEU A 347 -35.13 -13.92 8.42
CA LEU A 347 -33.71 -14.27 8.53
C LEU A 347 -33.46 -15.78 8.69
N VAL A 348 -34.40 -16.54 9.26
CA VAL A 348 -34.24 -18.00 9.43
C VAL A 348 -34.49 -18.76 8.12
N SER A 349 -35.30 -18.24 7.21
CA SER A 349 -35.62 -18.87 5.92
C SER A 349 -34.54 -18.70 4.82
N MET A 350 -33.65 -17.72 4.93
CA MET A 350 -32.59 -17.50 3.91
C MET A 350 -31.29 -18.27 4.16
N ALA A 351 -31.14 -18.91 5.33
CA ALA A 351 -29.95 -19.67 5.68
C ALA A 351 -29.90 -21.08 5.02
N GLN A 352 -30.99 -21.57 4.42
CA GLN A 352 -31.06 -22.94 3.90
C GLN A 352 -30.84 -23.09 2.38
N LEU A 353 -30.64 -22.00 1.63
CA LEU A 353 -30.52 -22.03 0.16
C LEU A 353 -29.09 -21.81 -0.39
N SER A 354 -28.09 -21.53 0.45
CA SER A 354 -26.73 -21.13 0.02
C SER A 354 -25.70 -22.26 -0.07
N MET A 355 -26.06 -23.52 0.19
CA MET A 355 -25.13 -24.67 0.16
C MET A 355 -25.03 -25.42 -1.18
N GLY A 356 -25.69 -24.95 -2.25
CA GLY A 356 -25.85 -25.71 -3.50
C GLY A 356 -24.80 -25.50 -4.61
N ALA A 357 -23.92 -24.49 -4.55
CA ALA A 357 -23.10 -24.12 -5.70
C ALA A 357 -21.68 -23.69 -5.33
N ARG A 358 -20.80 -24.65 -5.02
CA ARG A 358 -19.33 -24.50 -5.05
C ARG A 358 -18.63 -25.87 -5.00
N ARG A 359 -18.94 -26.73 -5.98
CA ARG A 359 -18.03 -27.78 -6.45
C ARG A 359 -17.64 -27.43 -7.88
N ARG A 360 -16.33 -27.48 -8.18
CA ARG A 360 -15.61 -27.18 -9.44
C ARG A 360 -14.96 -25.78 -9.53
N MET A 361 -13.72 -25.70 -9.06
CA MET A 361 -12.63 -24.94 -9.68
C MET A 361 -11.33 -25.63 -9.24
N GLU A 362 -10.87 -26.56 -10.07
CA GLU A 362 -9.61 -27.29 -9.93
C GLU A 362 -8.68 -26.77 -11.03
N LEU A 363 -7.40 -26.56 -10.68
CA LEU A 363 -6.24 -26.22 -11.53
C LEU A 363 -6.22 -24.88 -12.28
N TYR A 364 -5.47 -23.91 -11.73
CA TYR A 364 -4.70 -22.94 -12.52
C TYR A 364 -3.27 -22.86 -11.96
N LYS A 365 -2.27 -23.19 -12.80
CA LYS A 365 -0.83 -22.98 -12.55
C LYS A 365 -0.40 -21.76 -13.39
N PRO A 366 0.32 -20.77 -12.83
CA PRO A 366 0.86 -19.65 -13.62
C PRO A 366 1.88 -20.13 -14.66
N ASP A 367 1.90 -19.46 -15.81
CA ASP A 367 2.73 -19.76 -16.97
C ASP A 367 4.12 -19.10 -16.81
N PRO A 368 5.24 -19.74 -17.21
CA PRO A 368 6.55 -19.11 -17.32
C PRO A 368 6.61 -17.73 -18.00
N ALA A 369 5.59 -17.35 -18.79
CA ALA A 369 5.42 -16.00 -19.34
C ALA A 369 5.18 -14.88 -18.28
N ASP A 370 4.91 -15.24 -17.02
CA ASP A 370 4.61 -14.31 -15.92
C ASP A 370 5.87 -13.78 -15.18
N MET A 371 7.08 -13.99 -15.71
CA MET A 371 8.36 -13.56 -15.11
C MET A 371 9.16 -12.58 -16.01
N LEU A 372 9.94 -11.67 -15.42
CA LEU A 372 10.85 -10.77 -16.15
C LEU A 372 11.88 -11.57 -16.95
N SER A 373 11.70 -11.57 -18.27
CA SER A 373 12.38 -12.49 -19.19
C SER A 373 13.22 -11.75 -20.22
N TYR A 374 14.23 -12.42 -20.76
CA TYR A 374 15.02 -11.89 -21.88
C TYR A 374 14.32 -12.19 -23.21
N HIS A 375 14.02 -11.16 -23.99
CA HIS A 375 13.30 -11.29 -25.26
C HIS A 375 14.21 -11.28 -26.48
N SER A 376 15.50 -11.61 -26.28
CA SER A 376 16.52 -11.70 -27.34
C SER A 376 16.80 -10.40 -28.09
N GLY A 377 16.36 -9.25 -27.57
CA GLY A 377 16.70 -7.93 -28.10
C GLY A 377 18.00 -7.38 -27.53
N ALA A 378 18.30 -6.13 -27.87
CA ALA A 378 19.60 -5.55 -27.58
C ALA A 378 19.74 -5.15 -26.10
N VAL A 379 20.98 -5.19 -25.60
CA VAL A 379 21.40 -4.63 -24.31
C VAL A 379 22.58 -3.69 -24.52
N LEU A 380 22.79 -2.71 -23.64
CA LEU A 380 23.96 -1.83 -23.70
C LEU A 380 25.10 -2.41 -22.85
N GLN A 381 26.26 -2.66 -23.47
CA GLN A 381 27.43 -3.22 -22.80
C GLN A 381 28.72 -2.55 -23.27
N GLY A 382 29.79 -2.64 -22.46
CA GLY A 382 31.10 -2.08 -22.76
C GLY A 382 31.20 -0.63 -22.31
N ASN A 383 31.81 0.23 -23.13
CA ASN A 383 31.95 1.64 -22.79
C ASN A 383 30.68 2.40 -23.23
N ILE A 384 29.84 2.77 -22.27
CA ILE A 384 28.59 3.50 -22.51
C ILE A 384 28.82 5.00 -22.30
N PRO A 385 28.89 5.81 -23.37
CA PRO A 385 29.05 7.25 -23.25
C PRO A 385 27.73 7.91 -22.81
N VAL A 386 27.78 8.74 -21.77
CA VAL A 386 26.65 9.52 -21.25
C VAL A 386 26.83 11.01 -21.57
N SER A 387 25.90 11.58 -22.30
CA SER A 387 25.85 13.00 -22.64
C SER A 387 24.78 13.70 -21.81
N ILE A 388 25.15 14.64 -20.94
CA ILE A 388 24.24 15.25 -19.97
C ILE A 388 23.64 16.56 -20.53
N TYR A 389 22.35 16.74 -20.36
CA TYR A 389 21.63 17.99 -20.66
C TYR A 389 20.95 18.51 -19.40
N TRP A 390 21.48 19.60 -18.84
CA TRP A 390 20.90 20.30 -17.69
C TRP A 390 19.87 21.32 -18.16
N TYR A 391 18.59 21.12 -17.85
CA TYR A 391 17.51 22.01 -18.26
C TYR A 391 16.89 22.72 -17.06
N GLY A 392 17.06 24.04 -16.99
CA GLY A 392 16.67 24.88 -15.86
C GLY A 392 17.81 25.18 -14.88
N LYS A 393 17.47 25.76 -13.73
CA LYS A 393 18.45 26.26 -12.76
C LYS A 393 18.78 25.20 -11.71
N PHE A 394 19.92 24.55 -11.85
CA PHE A 394 20.51 23.68 -10.84
C PHE A 394 21.56 24.42 -10.02
N THR A 395 21.62 24.15 -8.72
CA THR A 395 22.72 24.64 -7.88
C THR A 395 24.02 23.87 -8.19
N PRO A 396 25.20 24.43 -7.90
CA PRO A 396 26.46 23.70 -8.02
C PRO A 396 26.49 22.42 -7.19
N ALA A 397 25.86 22.42 -6.00
CA ALA A 397 25.74 21.25 -5.14
C ALA A 397 24.91 20.14 -5.80
N GLN A 398 23.74 20.47 -6.36
CA GLN A 398 22.88 19.52 -7.07
C GLN A 398 23.60 18.89 -8.27
N LYS A 399 24.30 19.72 -9.07
CA LYS A 399 25.10 19.21 -10.20
C LYS A 399 26.21 18.27 -9.74
N SER A 400 26.92 18.61 -8.66
CA SER A 400 27.96 17.76 -8.09
C SER A 400 27.41 16.43 -7.60
N ILE A 401 26.30 16.40 -6.86
CA ILE A 401 25.70 15.15 -6.35
C ILE A 401 25.41 14.16 -7.49
N LEU A 402 24.75 14.64 -8.55
CA LEU A 402 24.35 13.83 -9.71
C LEU A 402 25.55 13.43 -10.58
N PHE A 403 26.53 14.32 -10.74
CA PHE A 403 27.75 14.02 -11.48
C PHE A 403 28.63 13.00 -10.76
N ASP A 404 28.82 13.17 -9.45
CA ASP A 404 29.57 12.24 -8.59
C ASP A 404 28.91 10.85 -8.60
N PHE A 405 27.58 10.76 -8.66
CA PHE A 405 26.88 9.48 -8.78
C PHE A 405 27.27 8.76 -10.09
N LEU A 406 27.25 9.47 -11.22
CA LEU A 406 27.65 8.90 -12.52
C LEU A 406 29.13 8.44 -12.52
N LEU A 407 30.02 9.21 -11.89
CA LEU A 407 31.41 8.78 -11.70
C LEU A 407 31.51 7.50 -10.85
N SER A 408 30.66 7.39 -9.83
CA SER A 408 30.66 6.26 -8.89
C SER A 408 30.26 4.93 -9.52
N LEU A 409 29.62 4.92 -10.69
CA LEU A 409 29.28 3.70 -11.43
C LEU A 409 30.51 2.97 -11.98
N SER A 410 31.60 3.70 -12.24
CA SER A 410 32.80 3.19 -12.93
C SER A 410 34.09 3.24 -12.09
N VAL A 411 34.11 4.00 -10.99
CA VAL A 411 35.32 4.20 -10.16
C VAL A 411 35.36 3.20 -8.99
N ALA A 412 36.29 2.23 -9.07
CA ALA A 412 36.39 1.12 -8.12
C ALA A 412 37.39 1.25 -6.93
N PRO A 413 38.51 2.00 -6.91
CA PRO A 413 39.52 1.72 -5.87
C PRO A 413 39.30 2.37 -4.50
N TYR A 414 38.45 3.39 -4.37
CA TYR A 414 38.43 4.25 -3.17
C TYR A 414 37.10 4.35 -2.42
N ALA A 415 36.00 3.80 -2.97
CA ALA A 415 34.72 3.82 -2.28
C ALA A 415 34.58 2.57 -1.39
N ALA A 416 34.38 2.77 -0.08
CA ALA A 416 34.16 1.68 0.87
C ALA A 416 32.92 0.86 0.48
N ALA A 417 32.99 -0.47 0.60
CA ALA A 417 31.83 -1.32 0.37
C ALA A 417 30.75 -1.12 1.46
N PRO A 418 29.45 -1.24 1.14
CA PRO A 418 28.86 -1.42 -0.19
C PRO A 418 29.01 -0.14 -1.04
N SER A 419 29.27 -0.28 -2.34
CA SER A 419 29.53 0.85 -3.25
C SER A 419 28.62 0.90 -4.47
N VAL A 420 28.46 2.09 -5.06
CA VAL A 420 27.70 2.29 -6.30
C VAL A 420 28.25 1.42 -7.45
N ALA A 421 29.58 1.26 -7.53
CA ALA A 421 30.23 0.41 -8.53
C ALA A 421 29.90 -1.09 -8.33
N GLN A 422 29.68 -1.53 -7.09
CA GLN A 422 29.23 -2.90 -6.82
C GLN A 422 27.78 -3.09 -7.29
N TRP A 423 26.90 -2.14 -7.01
CA TRP A 423 25.52 -2.16 -7.49
C TRP A 423 25.45 -2.20 -9.02
N TRP A 424 26.26 -1.38 -9.69
CA TRP A 424 26.39 -1.40 -11.15
C TRP A 424 26.90 -2.75 -11.67
N GLY A 425 27.89 -3.33 -11.00
CA GLY A 425 28.42 -4.65 -11.33
C GLY A 425 27.36 -5.76 -11.26
N SER A 426 26.37 -5.65 -10.37
CA SER A 426 25.27 -6.61 -10.29
C SER A 426 24.35 -6.58 -11.52
N ILE A 427 24.24 -5.44 -12.21
CA ILE A 427 23.50 -5.36 -13.48
C ILE A 427 24.24 -6.18 -14.56
N ASP A 428 25.57 -6.05 -14.62
CA ASP A 428 26.41 -6.85 -15.53
C ASP A 428 26.23 -8.36 -15.27
N GLU A 429 26.28 -8.78 -14.00
CA GLU A 429 26.19 -10.18 -13.59
C GLU A 429 24.78 -10.78 -13.78
N LEU A 430 23.73 -10.04 -13.44
CA LEU A 430 22.36 -10.54 -13.50
C LEU A 430 21.81 -10.56 -14.93
N TYR A 431 22.20 -9.59 -15.76
CA TYR A 431 21.55 -9.30 -17.04
C TYR A 431 22.52 -9.31 -18.23
N LEU A 432 23.49 -8.39 -18.25
CA LEU A 432 24.23 -8.06 -19.49
C LEU A 432 25.14 -9.20 -19.94
N SER A 433 25.84 -9.84 -19.00
CA SER A 433 26.74 -10.97 -19.29
C SER A 433 26.01 -12.22 -19.83
N LYS A 434 24.71 -12.37 -19.55
CA LYS A 434 23.90 -13.51 -20.01
C LYS A 434 23.32 -13.31 -21.41
N ALA A 435 23.28 -12.08 -21.91
CA ALA A 435 22.67 -11.73 -23.19
C ALA A 435 23.63 -11.84 -24.40
N VAL A 436 24.92 -12.12 -24.19
CA VAL A 436 25.95 -12.09 -25.26
C VAL A 436 26.77 -13.39 -25.28
N GLN A 437 27.08 -13.91 -26.47
CA GLN A 437 28.01 -15.03 -26.64
C GLN A 437 29.45 -14.60 -26.32
N THR A 438 30.11 -15.33 -25.42
CA THR A 438 31.51 -15.11 -25.03
C THR A 438 32.45 -15.29 -26.22
N ASN A 439 33.40 -14.37 -26.35
CA ASN A 439 34.58 -14.52 -27.19
C ASN A 439 35.50 -15.63 -26.64
N SER A 440 36.37 -16.17 -27.49
CA SER A 440 37.17 -17.41 -27.34
C SER A 440 38.05 -17.53 -26.07
N ASN A 441 38.11 -16.47 -25.24
CA ASN A 441 38.88 -16.41 -24.00
C ASN A 441 37.99 -16.34 -22.73
N GLY A 442 36.66 -16.47 -22.85
CA GLY A 442 35.74 -16.61 -21.71
C GLY A 442 35.59 -15.40 -20.77
N GLN A 443 36.14 -14.23 -21.12
CA GLN A 443 36.02 -13.00 -20.31
C GLN A 443 35.00 -12.03 -20.89
N SER A 444 33.88 -11.82 -20.19
CA SER A 444 32.94 -10.73 -20.49
C SER A 444 33.60 -9.38 -20.20
N LYS A 445 33.53 -8.43 -21.14
CA LYS A 445 34.07 -7.08 -20.96
C LYS A 445 33.16 -6.32 -19.97
N LYS A 446 33.72 -5.90 -18.83
CA LYS A 446 32.99 -5.13 -17.80
C LYS A 446 32.41 -3.84 -18.38
N THR A 447 31.14 -3.55 -18.10
CA THR A 447 30.46 -2.36 -18.61
C THR A 447 30.88 -1.13 -17.80
N GLN A 448 31.27 -0.08 -18.49
CA GLN A 448 31.74 1.18 -17.91
C GLN A 448 30.89 2.34 -18.42
N VAL A 449 30.41 3.16 -17.50
CA VAL A 449 29.74 4.43 -17.81
C VAL A 449 30.79 5.52 -17.91
N LEU A 450 30.81 6.23 -19.05
CA LEU A 450 31.77 7.29 -19.33
C LEU A 450 31.02 8.58 -19.59
N VAL A 451 31.18 9.61 -18.74
CA VAL A 451 30.58 10.91 -19.01
C VAL A 451 31.32 11.58 -20.18
N ALA A 452 30.61 11.87 -21.27
CA ALA A 452 31.19 12.31 -22.53
C ALA A 452 31.18 13.85 -22.68
N ASN A 453 30.00 14.47 -22.59
CA ASN A 453 29.83 15.91 -22.73
C ASN A 453 28.63 16.40 -21.91
N GLN A 454 28.59 17.70 -21.62
CA GLN A 454 27.51 18.32 -20.88
C GLN A 454 27.03 19.59 -21.57
N VAL A 455 25.72 19.81 -21.60
CA VAL A 455 25.06 21.02 -22.09
C VAL A 455 24.22 21.60 -20.95
N SER A 456 24.18 22.93 -20.83
CA SER A 456 23.33 23.61 -19.82
C SER A 456 22.44 24.65 -20.50
N ASP A 457 21.13 24.49 -20.31
CA ASP A 457 20.11 25.44 -20.71
C ASP A 457 19.41 26.01 -19.46
N MET A 458 20.02 27.03 -18.88
CA MET A 458 19.49 27.68 -17.68
C MET A 458 18.31 28.61 -17.96
N LYS A 459 18.05 28.92 -19.23
CA LYS A 459 16.97 29.83 -19.66
C LYS A 459 15.68 29.08 -19.97
N CYS A 460 15.71 27.75 -19.97
CA CYS A 460 14.62 26.89 -20.40
C CYS A 460 14.14 27.30 -21.81
N SER A 461 14.98 27.08 -22.82
CA SER A 461 14.76 27.53 -24.21
C SER A 461 13.45 27.04 -24.84
N MET A 462 12.88 25.94 -24.35
CA MET A 462 11.58 25.37 -24.76
C MET A 462 10.44 25.70 -23.77
N GLY A 463 10.67 26.60 -22.82
CA GLY A 463 9.74 26.92 -21.73
C GLY A 463 9.91 26.00 -20.51
N LYS A 464 9.24 26.34 -19.40
CA LYS A 464 9.28 25.56 -18.15
C LYS A 464 8.30 24.38 -18.10
N SER A 465 7.54 24.16 -19.17
CA SER A 465 6.59 23.05 -19.27
C SER A 465 6.92 22.27 -20.53
N LEU A 466 7.34 21.02 -20.36
CA LEU A 466 7.81 20.17 -21.44
C LEU A 466 6.86 18.98 -21.67
N THR A 467 6.58 18.71 -22.93
CA THR A 467 6.02 17.43 -23.41
C THR A 467 7.11 16.36 -23.49
N LEU A 468 6.74 15.08 -23.55
CA LEU A 468 7.72 14.00 -23.73
C LEU A 468 8.48 14.11 -25.07
N ALA A 469 7.83 14.63 -26.11
CA ALA A 469 8.47 14.89 -27.40
C ALA A 469 9.56 15.97 -27.30
N GLN A 470 9.32 17.02 -26.50
CA GLN A 470 10.34 18.05 -26.23
C GLN A 470 11.51 17.49 -25.41
N VAL A 471 11.25 16.58 -24.46
CA VAL A 471 12.31 15.87 -23.73
C VAL A 471 13.19 15.07 -24.70
N ALA A 472 12.60 14.32 -25.64
CA ALA A 472 13.36 13.61 -26.67
C ALA A 472 14.15 14.57 -27.58
N ALA A 473 13.61 15.74 -27.90
CA ALA A 473 14.33 16.77 -28.64
C ALA A 473 15.53 17.34 -27.86
N LEU A 474 15.39 17.58 -26.55
CA LEU A 474 16.50 17.97 -25.68
C LEU A 474 17.57 16.87 -25.60
N ALA A 475 17.16 15.61 -25.51
CA ALA A 475 18.08 14.47 -25.56
C ALA A 475 18.89 14.44 -26.87
N ALA A 476 18.26 14.68 -28.01
CA ALA A 476 18.96 14.80 -29.29
C ALA A 476 19.96 15.98 -29.30
N GLN A 477 19.62 17.10 -28.67
CA GLN A 477 20.52 18.26 -28.53
C GLN A 477 21.73 17.98 -27.61
N ALA A 478 21.66 16.98 -26.74
CA ALA A 478 22.81 16.51 -25.97
C ALA A 478 23.89 15.86 -26.86
N LYS A 479 23.56 15.55 -28.12
CA LYS A 479 24.42 14.90 -29.13
C LYS A 479 25.03 13.59 -28.62
N PRO A 480 24.20 12.62 -28.17
CA PRO A 480 24.71 11.33 -27.72
C PRO A 480 25.44 10.60 -28.85
N ARG A 481 26.49 9.85 -28.50
CA ARG A 481 27.16 8.94 -29.44
C ARG A 481 26.32 7.69 -29.66
N LYS A 482 26.46 7.04 -30.81
CA LYS A 482 25.85 5.72 -31.09
C LYS A 482 26.23 4.72 -29.98
N GLY A 483 25.25 3.99 -29.46
CA GLY A 483 25.40 3.10 -28.30
C GLY A 483 25.49 3.82 -26.95
N GLY A 484 25.25 5.15 -26.92
CA GLY A 484 25.27 5.99 -25.72
C GLY A 484 23.90 6.39 -25.22
N ILE A 485 23.92 7.08 -24.08
CA ILE A 485 22.74 7.59 -23.36
C ILE A 485 22.79 9.12 -23.33
N ALA A 486 21.74 9.79 -23.80
CA ALA A 486 21.50 11.20 -23.50
C ALA A 486 20.73 11.33 -22.18
N LEU A 487 21.33 11.96 -21.17
CA LEU A 487 20.70 12.16 -19.86
C LEU A 487 20.15 13.58 -19.73
N VAL A 488 18.83 13.73 -19.78
CA VAL A 488 18.12 15.01 -19.60
C VAL A 488 17.70 15.17 -18.15
N LEU A 489 18.19 16.21 -17.47
CA LEU A 489 17.89 16.51 -16.08
C LEU A 489 17.14 17.83 -15.99
N THR A 490 15.91 17.82 -15.47
CA THR A 490 15.08 19.03 -15.34
C THR A 490 15.06 19.56 -13.91
N ALA A 491 15.25 20.87 -13.75
CA ALA A 491 15.26 21.52 -12.45
C ALA A 491 13.87 21.50 -11.77
N GLN A 492 13.83 21.78 -10.47
CA GLN A 492 12.60 21.66 -9.65
C GLN A 492 11.45 22.55 -10.13
N ASP A 493 11.75 23.65 -10.83
CA ASP A 493 10.77 24.60 -11.36
C ASP A 493 10.35 24.30 -12.81
N VAL A 494 10.74 23.15 -13.36
CA VAL A 494 10.36 22.70 -14.70
C VAL A 494 9.34 21.56 -14.59
N THR A 495 8.15 21.76 -15.13
CA THR A 495 7.12 20.73 -15.24
C THR A 495 7.33 19.90 -16.50
N VAL A 496 7.15 18.59 -16.39
CA VAL A 496 7.22 17.66 -17.52
C VAL A 496 5.97 16.80 -17.51
N GLU A 497 5.45 16.52 -18.70
CA GLU A 497 4.27 15.67 -18.88
C GLU A 497 4.36 14.35 -18.09
N GLY A 498 3.43 14.14 -17.17
CA GLY A 498 3.32 12.94 -16.33
C GLY A 498 4.18 12.94 -15.06
N PHE A 499 5.06 13.93 -14.87
CA PHE A 499 5.92 14.03 -13.68
C PHE A 499 5.11 14.15 -12.40
N GLY A 500 5.33 13.25 -11.43
CA GLY A 500 4.64 13.28 -10.13
C GLY A 500 3.16 12.87 -10.15
N MET A 501 2.74 12.23 -11.24
CA MET A 501 1.39 11.67 -11.40
C MET A 501 1.45 10.20 -11.81
N SER A 502 2.41 9.86 -12.67
CA SER A 502 2.58 8.50 -13.22
C SER A 502 4.03 8.06 -13.33
N ARG A 503 4.98 8.99 -13.12
CA ARG A 503 6.42 8.75 -13.34
C ARG A 503 7.27 9.81 -12.67
N CYS A 504 8.46 9.40 -12.26
CA CYS A 504 9.53 10.25 -11.73
C CYS A 504 10.70 10.45 -12.71
N GLY A 505 10.69 9.65 -13.77
CA GLY A 505 11.62 9.65 -14.89
C GLY A 505 11.15 8.68 -15.96
N LEU A 506 11.85 8.62 -17.08
CA LEU A 506 11.64 7.61 -18.12
C LEU A 506 12.94 7.38 -18.87
N HIS A 507 13.02 6.26 -19.59
CA HIS A 507 13.98 6.09 -20.67
C HIS A 507 13.28 5.84 -22.00
N GLY A 508 13.98 6.10 -23.09
CA GLY A 508 13.51 5.87 -24.45
C GLY A 508 14.68 5.78 -25.42
N SER A 509 14.38 5.60 -26.70
CA SER A 509 15.42 5.42 -27.71
C SER A 509 15.07 6.01 -29.06
N ASP A 510 16.12 6.29 -29.82
CA ASP A 510 16.05 6.55 -31.25
C ASP A 510 16.80 5.42 -31.97
N ALA A 511 16.03 4.43 -32.42
CA ALA A 511 16.56 3.27 -33.13
C ALA A 511 17.33 3.66 -34.41
N LYS A 512 17.00 4.80 -35.05
CA LYS A 512 17.69 5.24 -36.28
C LYS A 512 19.11 5.71 -35.99
N SER A 513 19.30 6.48 -34.93
CA SER A 513 20.64 6.91 -34.50
C SER A 513 21.36 5.84 -33.67
N GLY A 514 20.63 4.81 -33.20
CA GLY A 514 21.15 3.80 -32.28
C GLY A 514 21.53 4.42 -30.94
N THR A 515 20.76 5.41 -30.48
CA THR A 515 20.99 6.11 -29.22
C THR A 515 19.80 5.92 -28.30
N THR A 516 20.06 6.04 -26.99
CA THR A 516 19.05 5.99 -25.95
C THR A 516 19.05 7.31 -25.19
N TYR A 517 17.98 7.57 -24.45
CA TYR A 517 17.91 8.73 -23.58
C TYR A 517 17.19 8.40 -22.29
N ILE A 518 17.58 9.10 -21.23
CA ILE A 518 16.93 9.08 -19.92
C ILE A 518 16.49 10.51 -19.61
N TRP A 519 15.31 10.65 -19.03
CA TRP A 519 14.90 11.86 -18.35
C TRP A 519 14.58 11.60 -16.89
N VAL A 520 15.04 12.50 -16.01
CA VAL A 520 14.69 12.52 -14.59
C VAL A 520 14.39 13.96 -14.17
N GLY A 521 13.27 14.17 -13.50
CA GLY A 521 12.87 15.46 -12.96
C GLY A 521 13.25 15.63 -11.50
N ASN A 522 13.57 16.86 -11.09
CA ASN A 522 13.79 17.19 -9.68
C ASN A 522 12.46 17.26 -8.93
N PRO A 523 12.21 16.37 -7.94
CA PRO A 523 10.90 16.23 -7.31
C PRO A 523 10.63 17.22 -6.18
N ALA A 524 11.62 18.02 -5.76
CA ALA A 524 11.61 18.79 -4.52
C ALA A 524 10.34 19.63 -4.27
N THR A 525 9.69 20.12 -5.33
CA THR A 525 8.53 21.03 -5.25
C THR A 525 7.25 20.47 -5.84
N GLN A 526 7.33 19.47 -6.73
CA GLN A 526 6.17 19.00 -7.50
C GLN A 526 5.57 17.71 -6.94
N CYS A 527 6.42 16.77 -6.53
CA CYS A 527 6.00 15.44 -6.08
C CYS A 527 7.00 14.80 -5.10
N PRO A 528 7.45 15.52 -4.06
CA PRO A 528 8.52 15.02 -3.21
C PRO A 528 8.11 13.75 -2.46
N GLY A 529 6.84 13.62 -2.08
CA GLY A 529 6.31 12.42 -1.42
C GLY A 529 6.16 11.17 -2.29
N GLU A 530 6.33 11.29 -3.61
CA GLU A 530 6.33 10.14 -4.53
C GLU A 530 7.75 9.90 -5.04
N CYS A 531 8.35 10.92 -5.64
CA CYS A 531 9.61 10.81 -6.37
C CYS A 531 10.86 11.07 -5.53
N ALA A 532 10.71 11.56 -4.29
CA ALA A 532 11.80 11.65 -3.32
C ALA A 532 11.56 10.78 -2.07
N TRP A 533 10.50 9.96 -2.04
CA TRP A 533 10.35 8.96 -1.00
C TRP A 533 11.54 7.98 -1.06
N PRO A 534 12.20 7.64 0.07
CA PRO A 534 11.75 7.81 1.47
C PRO A 534 12.22 9.09 2.18
N PHE A 535 12.80 10.07 1.49
CA PHE A 535 13.34 11.31 2.10
C PHE A 535 12.30 12.42 2.29
N HIS A 536 11.06 12.16 1.93
CA HIS A 536 9.92 13.04 2.15
C HIS A 536 8.70 12.22 2.60
N GLN A 537 7.75 12.88 3.26
CA GLN A 537 6.48 12.27 3.66
C GLN A 537 5.82 11.57 2.45
N PRO A 538 5.51 10.27 2.54
CA PRO A 538 4.94 9.53 1.44
C PRO A 538 3.59 10.11 1.03
N MET A 539 3.39 10.32 -0.28
CA MET A 539 2.10 10.78 -0.82
C MET A 539 0.98 9.76 -0.58
N TYR A 540 1.33 8.47 -0.50
CA TYR A 540 0.41 7.36 -0.26
C TYR A 540 1.06 6.32 0.68
N GLY A 541 0.27 5.66 1.53
CA GLY A 541 0.75 4.60 2.45
C GLY A 541 0.96 5.05 3.89
N PRO A 542 1.53 4.18 4.75
CA PRO A 542 1.79 4.48 6.16
C PRO A 542 2.61 5.77 6.32
N GLN A 543 2.11 6.70 7.14
CA GLN A 543 2.74 7.99 7.37
C GLN A 543 3.85 7.85 8.42
N GLY A 544 5.03 7.41 7.97
CA GLY A 544 6.25 7.34 8.77
C GLY A 544 7.07 8.63 8.73
N ALA A 545 7.98 8.81 9.68
CA ALA A 545 8.94 9.92 9.61
C ALA A 545 9.84 9.76 8.37
N PRO A 546 10.13 10.81 7.58
CA PRO A 546 10.97 10.69 6.40
C PRO A 546 12.41 10.39 6.82
N LEU A 547 13.11 9.62 5.99
CA LEU A 547 14.53 9.37 6.17
C LEU A 547 15.35 10.61 5.87
N VAL A 548 16.53 10.72 6.48
CA VAL A 548 17.45 11.83 6.20
C VAL A 548 18.15 11.58 4.87
N ALA A 549 18.03 12.54 3.95
CA ALA A 549 18.60 12.48 2.62
C ALA A 549 20.15 12.44 2.67
N PRO A 550 20.82 11.54 1.93
CA PRO A 550 22.24 11.26 2.15
C PRO A 550 23.20 12.37 1.73
N ASN A 551 22.77 13.29 0.88
CA ASN A 551 23.56 14.44 0.48
C ASN A 551 22.95 15.78 0.93
N GLY A 552 21.93 15.72 1.79
CA GLY A 552 21.26 16.90 2.35
C GLY A 552 20.39 17.68 1.36
N ASP A 553 20.15 17.15 0.15
CA ASP A 553 19.27 17.74 -0.86
C ASP A 553 18.25 16.69 -1.31
N ILE A 554 17.05 16.75 -0.71
CA ILE A 554 15.94 15.81 -0.98
C ILE A 554 15.64 15.69 -2.48
N GLY A 555 15.73 16.80 -3.23
CA GLY A 555 15.50 16.83 -4.66
C GLY A 555 16.56 16.05 -5.42
N ALA A 556 17.84 16.38 -5.22
CA ALA A 556 18.95 15.70 -5.88
C ALA A 556 19.07 14.23 -5.47
N ASP A 557 18.87 13.91 -4.19
CA ASP A 557 18.88 12.53 -3.68
C ASP A 557 17.70 11.72 -4.25
N GLY A 558 16.52 12.33 -4.37
CA GLY A 558 15.38 11.78 -5.12
C GLY A 558 15.71 11.52 -6.59
N MET A 559 16.36 12.47 -7.26
CA MET A 559 16.79 12.30 -8.65
C MET A 559 17.78 11.15 -8.82
N VAL A 560 18.70 10.92 -7.87
CA VAL A 560 19.64 9.79 -7.94
C VAL A 560 18.92 8.44 -7.91
N MET A 561 17.94 8.26 -7.02
CA MET A 561 17.16 7.01 -6.96
C MET A 561 16.47 6.69 -8.28
N ASN A 562 15.81 7.71 -8.85
CA ASN A 562 15.09 7.58 -10.11
C ASN A 562 16.06 7.37 -11.28
N LEU A 563 17.20 8.07 -11.30
CA LEU A 563 18.25 7.90 -12.30
C LEU A 563 18.84 6.49 -12.26
N ALA A 564 19.10 5.93 -11.07
CA ALA A 564 19.58 4.57 -10.92
C ALA A 564 18.58 3.56 -11.51
N SER A 565 17.29 3.71 -11.19
CA SER A 565 16.23 2.88 -11.75
C SER A 565 16.17 2.97 -13.28
N MET A 566 16.20 4.19 -13.83
CA MET A 566 16.16 4.40 -15.29
C MET A 566 17.42 3.90 -15.99
N LEU A 567 18.60 4.03 -15.37
CA LEU A 567 19.84 3.48 -15.93
C LEU A 567 19.77 1.96 -16.03
N ALA A 568 19.29 1.28 -15.00
CA ALA A 568 19.13 -0.18 -15.02
C ALA A 568 18.17 -0.63 -16.14
N GLY A 569 17.03 0.04 -16.30
CA GLY A 569 16.10 -0.20 -17.41
C GLY A 569 16.74 0.06 -18.78
N THR A 570 17.38 1.22 -18.95
CA THR A 570 17.99 1.63 -20.22
C THR A 570 19.07 0.67 -20.71
N VAL A 571 19.91 0.13 -19.82
CA VAL A 571 20.99 -0.76 -20.26
C VAL A 571 20.51 -2.20 -20.48
N THR A 572 19.47 -2.64 -19.77
CA THR A 572 18.92 -4.00 -19.90
C THR A 572 17.81 -4.10 -20.95
N ASN A 573 17.15 -2.99 -21.29
CA ASN A 573 16.06 -2.92 -22.25
C ASN A 573 16.07 -1.63 -23.11
N PRO A 574 17.21 -1.25 -23.72
CA PRO A 574 17.39 0.03 -24.42
C PRO A 574 16.36 0.34 -25.52
N PHE A 575 15.85 -0.69 -26.21
CA PHE A 575 14.95 -0.54 -27.35
C PHE A 575 13.59 -1.23 -27.14
N GLY A 576 13.26 -1.60 -25.90
CA GLY A 576 11.98 -2.25 -25.57
C GLY A 576 11.85 -3.71 -26.01
N ASP A 577 12.98 -4.36 -26.31
CA ASP A 577 13.08 -5.75 -26.76
C ASP A 577 14.10 -6.60 -25.97
N GLY A 578 14.74 -6.03 -24.95
CA GLY A 578 15.73 -6.70 -24.09
C GLY A 578 15.07 -7.47 -22.94
N TYR A 579 15.29 -7.02 -21.71
CA TYR A 579 14.69 -7.60 -20.51
C TYR A 579 13.46 -6.81 -20.05
N TYR A 580 12.27 -7.42 -20.12
CA TYR A 580 11.05 -6.80 -19.61
C TYR A 580 9.94 -7.82 -19.29
N GLN A 581 8.95 -7.36 -18.55
CA GLN A 581 7.67 -8.03 -18.34
C GLN A 581 6.52 -7.04 -18.59
N GLY A 582 5.39 -7.55 -19.08
CA GLY A 582 4.20 -6.75 -19.38
C GLY A 582 4.22 -6.11 -20.78
N SER A 583 3.33 -5.16 -21.02
CA SER A 583 3.25 -4.47 -22.31
C SER A 583 4.47 -3.59 -22.56
N ARG A 584 4.92 -3.50 -23.82
CA ARG A 584 6.04 -2.63 -24.24
C ARG A 584 5.85 -1.15 -23.89
N ASP A 585 4.61 -0.70 -23.72
CA ASP A 585 4.29 0.70 -23.39
C ASP A 585 4.42 1.02 -21.89
N ALA A 586 4.51 0.00 -21.03
CA ALA A 586 4.69 0.13 -19.58
C ALA A 586 5.40 -1.12 -18.98
N PRO A 587 6.64 -1.42 -19.40
CA PRO A 587 7.33 -2.62 -18.98
C PRO A 587 7.77 -2.54 -17.50
N LEU A 588 7.64 -3.66 -16.79
CA LEU A 588 8.46 -3.92 -15.60
C LEU A 588 9.86 -4.34 -16.07
N GLU A 589 10.88 -3.68 -15.53
CA GLU A 589 12.28 -3.80 -15.91
C GLU A 589 13.15 -4.05 -14.67
N ALA A 590 14.47 -4.17 -14.87
CA ALA A 590 15.40 -4.67 -13.85
C ALA A 590 15.26 -4.04 -12.46
N ALA A 591 15.00 -2.74 -12.37
CA ALA A 591 14.77 -2.03 -11.10
C ALA A 591 13.28 -1.74 -10.83
N THR A 592 12.47 -1.47 -11.86
CA THR A 592 11.04 -1.14 -11.69
C THR A 592 10.19 -2.34 -11.26
N ALA A 593 10.69 -3.56 -11.45
CA ALA A 593 10.13 -4.78 -10.87
C ALA A 593 10.31 -4.86 -9.34
N CYS A 594 11.13 -3.99 -8.74
CA CYS A 594 11.40 -3.93 -7.29
C CYS A 594 11.05 -2.55 -6.69
N PRO A 595 9.82 -2.05 -6.85
CA PRO A 595 9.47 -0.69 -6.46
C PRO A 595 9.59 -0.49 -4.95
N GLY A 596 10.29 0.57 -4.55
CA GLY A 596 10.43 0.97 -3.15
C GLY A 596 11.29 0.03 -2.27
N VAL A 597 11.97 -0.94 -2.86
CA VAL A 597 12.87 -1.86 -2.15
C VAL A 597 14.29 -1.31 -2.19
N PHE A 598 14.81 -0.86 -1.06
CA PHE A 598 16.18 -0.32 -0.96
C PHE A 598 17.05 -1.11 0.04
N GLY A 599 16.44 -1.70 1.06
CA GLY A 599 17.07 -2.52 2.09
C GLY A 599 16.36 -3.86 2.30
N SER A 600 16.97 -4.78 3.06
CA SER A 600 16.33 -6.04 3.43
C SER A 600 15.08 -5.78 4.28
N GLY A 601 14.04 -6.60 4.12
CA GLY A 601 12.79 -6.43 4.86
C GLY A 601 11.94 -5.22 4.42
N ALA A 602 12.24 -4.59 3.28
CA ALA A 602 11.41 -3.51 2.74
C ALA A 602 9.96 -3.95 2.48
N TYR A 603 9.02 -3.06 2.76
CA TYR A 603 7.58 -3.22 2.50
C TYR A 603 6.95 -1.83 2.25
N PRO A 604 5.71 -1.73 1.74
CA PRO A 604 5.10 -0.42 1.47
C PRO A 604 5.13 0.52 2.70
N GLY A 605 5.81 1.66 2.59
CA GLY A 605 6.01 2.62 3.68
C GLY A 605 7.31 2.44 4.49
N PHE A 606 8.07 1.36 4.25
CA PHE A 606 9.37 1.09 4.85
C PHE A 606 10.41 0.71 3.78
N ALA A 607 11.46 1.52 3.64
CA ALA A 607 12.48 1.35 2.61
C ALA A 607 13.36 0.10 2.78
N GLY A 608 13.24 -0.60 3.90
CA GLY A 608 14.10 -1.71 4.31
C GLY A 608 15.21 -1.27 5.25
N GLU A 609 16.01 -2.22 5.73
CA GLU A 609 17.19 -1.97 6.55
C GLU A 609 18.27 -1.22 5.74
N LEU A 610 18.63 -0.02 6.20
CA LEU A 610 19.58 0.88 5.55
C LEU A 610 20.72 1.24 6.51
N LYS A 611 21.87 1.62 5.96
CA LYS A 611 22.95 2.19 6.76
C LYS A 611 22.59 3.62 7.17
N VAL A 612 22.96 4.00 8.39
CA VAL A 612 22.79 5.36 8.91
C VAL A 612 24.16 5.98 9.12
N ASP A 613 24.38 7.15 8.54
CA ASP A 613 25.58 7.95 8.79
C ASP A 613 25.50 8.54 10.20
N ARG A 614 26.50 8.24 11.04
CA ARG A 614 26.48 8.67 12.45
C ARG A 614 26.58 10.18 12.65
N ALA A 615 27.17 10.92 11.71
CA ALA A 615 27.38 12.35 11.85
C ALA A 615 26.15 13.17 11.42
N THR A 616 25.45 12.71 10.39
CA THR A 616 24.36 13.44 9.73
C THR A 616 22.98 12.81 9.93
N GLY A 617 22.92 11.54 10.36
CA GLY A 617 21.68 10.75 10.40
C GLY A 617 21.23 10.24 9.02
N ALA A 618 21.98 10.52 7.95
CA ALA A 618 21.65 10.15 6.59
C ALA A 618 21.43 8.64 6.40
N SER A 619 20.34 8.26 5.75
CA SER A 619 20.07 6.86 5.39
C SER A 619 20.58 6.55 3.97
N TYR A 620 21.35 5.49 3.82
CA TYR A 620 21.99 5.12 2.56
C TYR A 620 22.23 3.61 2.46
N ASN A 621 22.46 3.10 1.25
CA ASN A 621 22.90 1.70 1.05
C ASN A 621 24.14 1.56 0.18
N ALA A 622 24.67 2.65 -0.40
CA ALA A 622 25.87 2.65 -1.23
C ALA A 622 26.77 3.86 -0.96
N ASN A 623 28.09 3.63 -0.86
CA ASN A 623 29.08 4.69 -0.89
C ASN A 623 29.52 4.98 -2.33
N GLY A 624 29.73 6.25 -2.66
CA GLY A 624 30.21 6.69 -3.96
C GLY A 624 31.52 7.49 -3.89
N ALA A 625 31.89 8.07 -5.03
CA ALA A 625 33.02 8.94 -5.19
C ALA A 625 32.92 10.18 -4.30
N ASN A 626 34.07 10.78 -3.98
CA ASN A 626 34.15 12.04 -3.22
C ASN A 626 33.45 12.00 -1.85
N GLY A 627 33.35 10.81 -1.23
CA GLY A 627 32.72 10.62 0.07
C GLY A 627 31.19 10.71 0.05
N ARG A 628 30.58 10.79 -1.13
CA ARG A 628 29.13 10.84 -1.31
C ARG A 628 28.48 9.52 -0.90
N LYS A 629 27.24 9.60 -0.42
CA LYS A 629 26.42 8.44 -0.06
C LYS A 629 25.14 8.46 -0.88
N TYR A 630 24.64 7.28 -1.23
CA TYR A 630 23.50 7.13 -2.12
C TYR A 630 22.56 6.01 -1.64
N LEU A 631 21.30 6.16 -2.00
CA LEU A 631 20.27 5.15 -1.86
C LEU A 631 19.93 4.61 -3.26
N LEU A 632 20.17 3.33 -3.49
CA LEU A 632 20.01 2.68 -4.80
C LEU A 632 18.94 1.58 -4.72
N PRO A 633 18.09 1.42 -5.75
CA PRO A 633 17.01 0.45 -5.73
C PRO A 633 17.55 -0.99 -5.78
N ALA A 634 16.79 -1.93 -5.25
CA ALA A 634 17.02 -3.35 -5.49
C ALA A 634 16.88 -3.69 -6.98
N LEU A 635 17.57 -4.74 -7.39
CA LEU A 635 17.48 -5.28 -8.75
C LEU A 635 16.77 -6.63 -8.69
N TYR A 636 15.81 -6.83 -9.59
CA TYR A 636 15.17 -8.12 -9.75
C TYR A 636 16.21 -9.14 -10.23
N ASN A 637 16.15 -10.36 -9.73
CA ASN A 637 16.98 -11.47 -10.19
C ASN A 637 16.09 -12.49 -10.94
N PRO A 638 16.13 -12.52 -12.27
CA PRO A 638 15.34 -13.46 -13.06
C PRO A 638 15.58 -14.92 -12.72
N SER A 639 16.77 -15.27 -12.20
CA SER A 639 17.12 -16.64 -11.86
C SER A 639 16.53 -17.12 -10.52
N THR A 640 16.19 -16.20 -9.62
CA THR A 640 15.60 -16.55 -8.31
C THR A 640 14.21 -15.99 -8.11
N ALA A 641 13.71 -15.18 -9.05
CA ALA A 641 12.46 -14.43 -8.94
C ALA A 641 12.36 -13.55 -7.68
N THR A 642 13.49 -12.99 -7.22
CA THR A 642 13.58 -12.15 -6.01
C THR A 642 14.16 -10.77 -6.30
N CYS A 643 13.80 -9.78 -5.48
CA CYS A 643 14.47 -8.48 -5.45
C CYS A 643 15.72 -8.57 -4.57
N ASN A 644 16.88 -8.39 -5.19
CA ASN A 644 18.17 -8.44 -4.51
C ASN A 644 18.61 -7.00 -4.17
N THR A 645 18.84 -6.74 -2.90
CA THR A 645 19.39 -5.46 -2.42
C THR A 645 20.92 -5.52 -2.46
N LEU A 646 21.59 -4.36 -2.58
CA LEU A 646 23.06 -4.29 -2.61
C LEU A 646 23.72 -4.95 -1.38
N LEU A 647 23.09 -4.81 -0.21
CA LEU A 647 23.53 -5.43 1.04
C LEU A 647 23.38 -6.96 1.03
N SER A 648 22.43 -7.51 0.27
CA SER A 648 22.23 -8.96 0.08
C SER A 648 23.13 -9.58 -1.00
N MET A 649 23.53 -8.79 -2.01
CA MET A 649 24.33 -9.26 -3.15
C MET A 649 25.81 -9.44 -2.81
N GLY A 650 26.35 -8.61 -1.90
CA GLY A 650 27.72 -8.76 -1.40
C GLY A 650 27.96 -10.06 -0.62
N SER A 651 26.90 -10.64 -0.05
CA SER A 651 26.97 -11.83 0.82
C SER A 651 27.14 -13.15 0.07
N ARG A 652 26.78 -13.24 -1.23
CA ARG A 652 26.83 -14.52 -1.97
C ARG A 652 28.22 -14.95 -2.46
N ARG A 653 29.18 -14.03 -2.60
CA ARG A 653 30.56 -14.36 -3.04
C ARG A 653 31.58 -14.40 -1.90
N LEU A 654 31.20 -13.91 -0.73
CA LEU A 654 32.03 -13.90 0.49
C LEU A 654 31.59 -14.94 1.52
N MET A 655 30.40 -15.55 1.41
CA MET A 655 29.94 -16.60 2.33
C MET A 655 30.79 -17.89 2.30
N GLU A 656 31.68 -18.06 1.32
CA GLU A 656 32.63 -19.18 1.33
C GLU A 656 33.84 -18.92 2.25
N LEU A 657 34.11 -17.67 2.69
CA LEU A 657 35.30 -17.34 3.49
C LEU A 657 35.15 -16.16 4.49
N TYR A 658 33.95 -15.60 4.71
CA TYR A 658 33.77 -14.39 5.54
C TYR A 658 33.16 -14.68 6.92
N ILE A 659 33.90 -14.28 7.95
CA ILE A 659 33.42 -14.17 9.34
C ILE A 659 33.02 -12.70 9.56
N PRO A 660 31.73 -12.39 9.82
CA PRO A 660 31.26 -11.02 10.05
C PRO A 660 31.96 -10.34 11.24
N PRO A 661 32.12 -8.99 11.23
CA PRO A 661 32.52 -8.26 12.41
C PRO A 661 31.46 -8.41 13.51
N VAL A 662 31.92 -8.54 14.74
CA VAL A 662 31.14 -8.88 15.95
C VAL A 662 29.95 -7.94 16.20
N SER A 663 29.94 -6.72 15.66
CA SER A 663 28.84 -5.75 15.86
C SER A 663 27.58 -5.99 15.02
N ASP A 664 27.68 -6.82 13.96
CA ASP A 664 26.58 -7.05 13.00
C ASP A 664 25.93 -8.43 13.17
N GLN A 665 26.29 -9.15 14.24
CA GLN A 665 25.73 -10.46 14.58
C GLN A 665 24.88 -10.35 15.85
N LEU A 666 23.85 -11.19 15.94
CA LEU A 666 23.17 -11.46 17.21
C LEU A 666 24.19 -12.04 18.18
N THR A 667 24.55 -11.22 19.16
CA THR A 667 25.65 -11.47 20.09
C THR A 667 25.12 -11.52 21.52
N TYR A 668 25.86 -12.20 22.39
CA TYR A 668 25.59 -12.20 23.81
C TYR A 668 26.17 -10.93 24.44
N HIS A 669 25.31 -10.11 25.05
CA HIS A 669 25.71 -8.85 25.71
C HIS A 669 26.04 -9.05 27.19
N HIS A 670 26.30 -10.28 27.60
CA HIS A 670 26.65 -10.67 28.98
C HIS A 670 25.57 -10.35 30.04
N GLY A 671 24.34 -10.07 29.63
CA GLY A 671 23.19 -9.97 30.53
C GLY A 671 22.51 -11.31 30.77
N SER A 672 21.25 -11.29 31.18
CA SER A 672 20.60 -12.48 31.72
C SER A 672 20.00 -13.37 30.63
N VAL A 673 19.92 -14.67 30.92
CA VAL A 673 19.07 -15.65 30.21
C VAL A 673 18.21 -16.40 31.23
N LEU A 674 17.08 -16.95 30.81
CA LEU A 674 16.30 -17.86 31.65
C LEU A 674 16.86 -19.28 31.52
N SER A 675 17.14 -19.93 32.66
CA SER A 675 17.71 -21.27 32.72
C SER A 675 17.18 -22.05 33.93
N GLY A 676 17.39 -23.37 33.94
CA GLY A 676 16.86 -24.27 34.96
C GLY A 676 15.37 -24.58 34.74
N ASP A 677 14.61 -24.79 35.81
CA ASP A 677 13.16 -24.97 35.73
C ASP A 677 12.48 -23.60 35.57
N ILE A 678 11.82 -23.38 34.43
CA ILE A 678 11.09 -22.16 34.07
C ILE A 678 9.58 -22.44 34.21
N PRO A 679 8.92 -21.96 35.28
CA PRO A 679 7.47 -22.07 35.43
C PRO A 679 6.76 -21.15 34.44
N VAL A 680 5.73 -21.68 33.79
CA VAL A 680 4.90 -20.97 32.81
C VAL A 680 3.45 -21.00 33.25
N SER A 681 2.91 -19.84 33.57
CA SER A 681 1.50 -19.67 33.95
C SER A 681 0.71 -19.05 32.80
N ILE A 682 -0.52 -19.51 32.55
CA ILE A 682 -1.35 -19.01 31.43
C ILE A 682 -2.56 -18.26 31.95
N LEU A 683 -2.86 -17.10 31.36
CA LEU A 683 -4.14 -16.41 31.47
C LEU A 683 -4.84 -16.40 30.11
N TRP A 684 -6.00 -17.02 30.08
CA TRP A 684 -6.93 -17.01 28.95
C TRP A 684 -7.88 -15.82 29.07
N TYR A 685 -7.67 -14.77 28.29
CA TYR A 685 -8.50 -13.56 28.32
C TYR A 685 -9.53 -13.58 27.19
N GLY A 686 -10.79 -13.82 27.56
CA GLY A 686 -11.89 -14.03 26.62
C GLY A 686 -12.23 -15.49 26.35
N LYS A 687 -12.97 -15.76 25.28
CA LYS A 687 -13.59 -17.08 25.03
C LYS A 687 -12.74 -17.96 24.13
N PHE A 688 -11.97 -18.86 24.75
CA PHE A 688 -11.23 -19.91 24.06
C PHE A 688 -11.95 -21.25 24.11
N SER A 689 -12.00 -21.96 22.99
CA SER A 689 -12.55 -23.33 22.96
C SER A 689 -11.61 -24.32 23.70
N PRO A 690 -12.13 -25.45 24.22
CA PRO A 690 -11.28 -26.49 24.80
C PRO A 690 -10.19 -26.98 23.85
N THR A 691 -10.50 -27.07 22.54
CA THR A 691 -9.55 -27.45 21.51
C THR A 691 -8.42 -26.42 21.38
N GLN A 692 -8.74 -25.12 21.29
CA GLN A 692 -7.74 -24.06 21.23
C GLN A 692 -6.81 -24.05 22.45
N ARG A 693 -7.39 -24.19 23.66
CA ARG A 693 -6.61 -24.29 24.90
C ARG A 693 -5.67 -25.51 24.88
N SER A 694 -6.17 -26.66 24.45
CA SER A 694 -5.35 -27.89 24.36
C SER A 694 -4.20 -27.75 23.36
N ILE A 695 -4.43 -27.17 22.17
CA ILE A 695 -3.39 -27.00 21.13
C ILE A 695 -2.19 -26.22 21.68
N ILE A 696 -2.46 -25.11 22.37
CA ILE A 696 -1.44 -24.21 22.92
C ILE A 696 -0.78 -24.81 24.17
N ALA A 697 -1.56 -25.40 25.08
CA ALA A 697 -1.01 -26.05 26.28
C ALA A 697 -0.12 -27.26 25.93
N ASP A 698 -0.55 -28.08 24.96
CA ASP A 698 0.24 -29.20 24.44
C ASP A 698 1.55 -28.71 23.82
N PHE A 699 1.58 -27.55 23.15
CA PHE A 699 2.81 -26.97 22.61
C PHE A 699 3.82 -26.65 23.72
N ILE A 700 3.36 -26.01 24.80
CA ILE A 700 4.22 -25.68 25.96
C ILE A 700 4.78 -26.95 26.60
N VAL A 701 3.94 -27.97 26.80
CA VAL A 701 4.38 -29.29 27.29
C VAL A 701 5.38 -29.93 26.32
N SER A 702 5.24 -29.71 25.02
CA SER A 702 6.11 -30.30 23.99
C SER A 702 7.53 -29.74 23.98
N LEU A 703 7.78 -28.56 24.56
CA LEU A 703 9.11 -27.94 24.61
C LEU A 703 10.11 -28.84 25.36
N THR A 704 9.71 -29.39 26.51
CA THR A 704 10.61 -30.22 27.34
C THR A 704 9.96 -31.46 27.96
N GLY A 705 8.65 -31.65 27.81
CA GLY A 705 7.86 -32.71 28.45
C GLY A 705 7.46 -33.88 27.54
N ALA A 706 7.89 -33.91 26.27
CA ALA A 706 7.50 -34.92 25.29
C ALA A 706 8.71 -35.62 24.62
N PRO A 707 9.58 -36.33 25.39
CA PRO A 707 10.83 -36.90 24.86
C PRO A 707 10.62 -38.00 23.80
N ASN A 708 9.43 -38.59 23.74
CA ASN A 708 9.08 -39.67 22.80
C ASN A 708 8.36 -39.17 21.53
N ALA A 709 8.26 -37.84 21.31
CA ALA A 709 7.65 -37.29 20.11
C ALA A 709 8.46 -37.68 18.85
N ALA A 710 7.76 -37.93 17.74
CA ALA A 710 8.41 -38.27 16.48
C ALA A 710 9.29 -37.11 15.97
N THR A 711 10.44 -37.43 15.37
CA THR A 711 11.35 -36.42 14.82
C THR A 711 10.93 -36.03 13.39
N PRO A 712 11.11 -34.76 12.97
CA PRO A 712 11.53 -33.60 13.78
C PRO A 712 10.48 -33.23 14.85
N SER A 713 10.91 -32.80 16.04
CA SER A 713 10.04 -32.56 17.20
C SER A 713 10.19 -31.16 17.80
N VAL A 714 9.17 -30.70 18.54
CA VAL A 714 9.22 -29.42 19.29
C VAL A 714 10.38 -29.43 20.30
N GLY A 715 10.63 -30.57 20.95
CA GLY A 715 11.75 -30.73 21.88
C GLY A 715 13.12 -30.62 21.20
N GLN A 716 13.25 -31.04 19.93
CA GLN A 716 14.49 -30.81 19.17
C GLN A 716 14.70 -29.33 18.85
N TRP A 717 13.65 -28.61 18.48
CA TRP A 717 13.71 -27.16 18.27
C TRP A 717 14.10 -26.42 19.56
N TRP A 718 13.53 -26.80 20.70
CA TRP A 718 13.95 -26.29 22.00
C TRP A 718 15.41 -26.64 22.34
N GLY A 719 15.83 -27.87 22.06
CA GLY A 719 17.22 -28.31 22.23
C GLY A 719 18.23 -27.46 21.44
N THR A 720 17.85 -26.95 20.27
CA THR A 720 18.66 -25.99 19.52
C THR A 720 18.82 -24.66 20.27
N ILE A 721 17.77 -24.14 20.90
CA ILE A 721 17.84 -22.93 21.74
C ILE A 721 18.78 -23.18 22.93
N GLU A 722 18.58 -24.31 23.62
CA GLU A 722 19.42 -24.68 24.77
C GLU A 722 20.90 -24.78 24.38
N GLN A 723 21.19 -25.49 23.29
CA GLN A 723 22.54 -25.69 22.79
C GLN A 723 23.19 -24.37 22.35
N LEU A 724 22.52 -23.55 21.54
CA LEU A 724 23.12 -22.35 20.96
C LEU A 724 23.19 -21.17 21.93
N TYR A 725 22.24 -21.06 22.86
CA TYR A 725 22.04 -19.83 23.63
C TYR A 725 22.14 -20.00 25.15
N LEU A 726 21.63 -21.10 25.70
CA LEU A 726 21.54 -21.25 27.16
C LEU A 726 22.76 -21.97 27.77
N SER A 727 23.37 -22.89 27.02
CA SER A 727 24.47 -23.75 27.46
C SER A 727 25.75 -23.00 27.87
N ASN A 728 26.08 -21.91 27.16
CA ASN A 728 27.32 -21.13 27.39
C ASN A 728 27.14 -20.00 28.43
N ALA A 729 25.90 -19.62 28.74
CA ALA A 729 25.56 -18.57 29.70
C ALA A 729 25.32 -19.11 31.12
N ALA A 730 25.10 -20.42 31.28
CA ALA A 730 24.93 -21.08 32.56
C ALA A 730 26.27 -21.29 33.27
N THR A 731 26.58 -20.44 34.26
CA THR A 731 27.67 -20.70 35.20
C THR A 731 27.26 -21.85 36.14
N ASN A 732 28.12 -22.88 36.23
CA ASN A 732 28.07 -24.00 37.18
C ASN A 732 27.01 -25.10 36.96
N GLY A 733 27.35 -26.11 36.15
CA GLY A 733 27.09 -27.53 36.45
C GLY A 733 25.66 -27.98 36.76
N GLN A 734 24.62 -27.25 36.32
CA GLN A 734 23.22 -27.59 36.59
C GLN A 734 22.46 -28.05 35.34
N THR A 735 21.42 -28.84 35.64
CA THR A 735 20.45 -29.55 34.80
C THR A 735 19.96 -28.79 33.56
N ALA A 736 19.60 -29.55 32.52
CA ALA A 736 18.96 -29.04 31.31
C ALA A 736 17.81 -28.08 31.64
N THR A 737 17.63 -27.03 30.83
CA THR A 737 16.59 -26.02 31.04
C THR A 737 15.22 -26.61 30.68
N ARG A 738 14.27 -26.58 31.63
CA ARG A 738 12.95 -27.21 31.51
C ARG A 738 11.84 -26.18 31.58
N VAL A 739 10.92 -26.24 30.63
CA VAL A 739 9.70 -25.44 30.63
C VAL A 739 8.59 -26.24 31.33
N LEU A 740 8.07 -25.70 32.43
CA LEU A 740 7.08 -26.36 33.27
C LEU A 740 5.78 -25.57 33.21
N LEU A 741 4.74 -26.16 32.61
CA LEU A 741 3.40 -25.60 32.67
C LEU A 741 2.88 -25.66 34.12
N ASP A 742 2.62 -24.50 34.71
CA ASP A 742 2.16 -24.35 36.10
C ASP A 742 0.64 -24.09 36.11
N GLU A 743 0.20 -22.90 36.56
CA GLU A 743 -1.23 -22.60 36.66
C GLU A 743 -1.84 -22.09 35.34
N GLN A 744 -3.13 -22.35 35.16
CA GLN A 744 -3.93 -21.76 34.09
C GLN A 744 -5.18 -21.10 34.66
N VAL A 745 -5.34 -19.81 34.37
CA VAL A 745 -6.45 -18.97 34.82
C VAL A 745 -7.25 -18.51 33.61
N SER A 746 -8.56 -18.29 33.77
CA SER A 746 -9.43 -17.79 32.70
C SER A 746 -10.19 -16.55 33.14
N ASP A 747 -10.24 -15.56 32.26
CA ASP A 747 -11.05 -14.34 32.38
C ASP A 747 -11.96 -14.24 31.15
N GLU A 748 -12.97 -15.11 31.09
CA GLU A 748 -13.89 -15.21 29.94
C GLU A 748 -14.84 -14.01 29.80
N GLN A 749 -14.98 -13.22 30.86
CA GLN A 749 -15.82 -12.01 30.88
C GLN A 749 -15.07 -10.77 30.39
N CYS A 750 -13.77 -10.91 30.09
CA CYS A 750 -12.89 -9.81 29.73
C CYS A 750 -12.97 -8.68 30.77
N SER A 751 -12.52 -8.92 32.00
CA SER A 751 -12.69 -7.99 33.13
C SER A 751 -12.17 -6.56 32.93
N LEU A 752 -11.24 -6.35 31.99
CA LEU A 752 -10.71 -5.04 31.59
C LEU A 752 -11.31 -4.51 30.27
N GLY A 753 -12.33 -5.17 29.74
CA GLY A 753 -12.96 -4.90 28.44
C GLY A 753 -12.31 -5.64 27.27
N LYS A 754 -12.92 -5.55 26.08
CA LYS A 754 -12.42 -6.18 24.85
C LYS A 754 -11.41 -5.33 24.07
N SER A 755 -11.05 -4.16 24.58
CA SER A 755 -10.04 -3.28 23.99
C SER A 755 -8.98 -2.98 25.05
N LEU A 756 -7.77 -3.49 24.86
CA LEU A 756 -6.69 -3.43 25.85
C LEU A 756 -5.53 -2.56 25.36
N THR A 757 -4.92 -1.79 26.26
CA THR A 757 -3.60 -1.17 26.07
C THR A 757 -2.49 -2.14 26.47
N LEU A 758 -1.24 -1.87 26.08
CA LEU A 758 -0.12 -2.70 26.52
C LEU A 758 0.07 -2.68 28.05
N ALA A 759 -0.18 -1.54 28.71
CA ALA A 759 -0.13 -1.48 30.17
C ALA A 759 -1.20 -2.37 30.84
N GLN A 760 -2.36 -2.55 30.19
CA GLN A 760 -3.38 -3.49 30.67
C GLN A 760 -2.97 -4.95 30.46
N ILE A 761 -2.16 -5.25 29.43
CA ILE A 761 -1.53 -6.57 29.27
C ILE A 761 -0.56 -6.84 30.43
N ASP A 762 0.29 -5.88 30.79
CA ASP A 762 1.20 -5.99 31.94
C ASP A 762 0.39 -6.25 33.23
N GLN A 763 -0.73 -5.53 33.40
CA GLN A 763 -1.64 -5.74 34.53
C GLN A 763 -2.26 -7.15 34.53
N LEU A 764 -2.61 -7.71 33.38
CA LEU A 764 -3.14 -9.08 33.28
C LEU A 764 -2.06 -10.11 33.58
N ALA A 765 -0.84 -9.93 33.07
CA ALA A 765 0.29 -10.81 33.35
C ALA A 765 0.61 -10.87 34.85
N ALA A 766 0.53 -9.74 35.56
CA ALA A 766 0.74 -9.68 36.99
C ALA A 766 -0.31 -10.46 37.82
N ARG A 767 -1.47 -10.82 37.24
CA ARG A 767 -2.52 -11.60 37.94
C ARG A 767 -2.21 -13.09 38.03
N VAL A 768 -1.29 -13.59 37.20
CA VAL A 768 -0.98 -15.03 37.08
C VAL A 768 0.18 -15.45 37.99
N GLY A 769 0.29 -14.81 39.16
CA GLY A 769 1.07 -15.30 40.31
C GLY A 769 2.55 -15.58 40.06
N THR A 770 3.25 -14.75 39.29
CA THR A 770 4.61 -15.07 38.82
C THR A 770 5.68 -15.02 39.91
N LYS A 771 6.41 -16.12 40.07
CA LYS A 771 7.64 -16.22 40.88
C LYS A 771 8.84 -15.67 40.09
N LYS A 772 9.91 -15.27 40.78
CA LYS A 772 11.18 -14.91 40.11
C LYS A 772 11.63 -16.04 39.17
N GLY A 773 11.96 -15.71 37.92
CA GLY A 773 12.35 -16.65 36.87
C GLY A 773 11.19 -17.32 36.11
N SER A 774 9.94 -16.94 36.38
CA SER A 774 8.77 -17.45 35.65
C SER A 774 8.34 -16.57 34.47
N VAL A 775 7.53 -17.15 33.60
CA VAL A 775 6.92 -16.51 32.42
C VAL A 775 5.39 -16.53 32.57
N ALA A 776 4.74 -15.36 32.58
CA ALA A 776 3.28 -15.27 32.44
C ALA A 776 2.88 -15.17 30.96
N LEU A 777 2.02 -16.07 30.48
CA LEU A 777 1.44 -16.02 29.14
C LEU A 777 0.03 -15.43 29.20
N VAL A 778 -0.21 -14.35 28.47
CA VAL A 778 -1.54 -13.75 28.30
C VAL A 778 -2.02 -14.01 26.86
N PHE A 779 -3.08 -14.80 26.72
CA PHE A 779 -3.69 -15.05 25.42
C PHE A 779 -5.01 -14.29 25.31
N THR A 780 -5.18 -13.48 24.27
CA THR A 780 -6.43 -12.76 24.02
C THR A 780 -7.23 -13.40 22.90
N ASP A 781 -8.54 -13.59 23.11
CA ASP A 781 -9.42 -14.22 22.14
C ASP A 781 -9.61 -13.39 20.86
N GLU A 782 -10.18 -14.00 19.82
CA GLU A 782 -10.34 -13.39 18.50
C GLU A 782 -11.23 -12.14 18.47
N ASP A 783 -12.07 -11.93 19.49
CA ASP A 783 -12.91 -10.74 19.66
C ASP A 783 -12.26 -9.65 20.54
N VAL A 784 -11.03 -9.84 21.02
CA VAL A 784 -10.30 -8.87 21.85
C VAL A 784 -9.26 -8.14 21.01
N THR A 785 -9.36 -6.81 20.98
CA THR A 785 -8.39 -5.93 20.32
C THR A 785 -7.36 -5.45 21.33
N VAL A 786 -6.08 -5.49 20.97
CA VAL A 786 -4.98 -4.96 21.79
C VAL A 786 -4.24 -3.89 21.00
N GLU A 787 -3.76 -2.85 21.68
CA GLU A 787 -2.94 -1.79 21.09
C GLU A 787 -1.83 -2.34 20.18
N GLY A 788 -1.86 -1.93 18.92
CA GLY A 788 -0.88 -2.33 17.90
C GLY A 788 -1.06 -3.75 17.32
N PHE A 789 -2.02 -4.54 17.83
CA PHE A 789 -2.35 -5.85 17.26
C PHE A 789 -2.76 -5.71 15.79
N CYS A 790 -2.36 -6.65 14.93
CA CYS A 790 -2.70 -6.66 13.50
C CYS A 790 -2.17 -5.49 12.66
N SER A 791 -1.36 -4.61 13.23
CA SER A 791 -0.86 -3.39 12.58
C SER A 791 0.63 -3.20 12.76
N SER A 792 1.15 -3.50 13.96
CA SER A 792 2.58 -3.43 14.29
C SER A 792 3.11 -4.70 14.93
N ARG A 793 2.23 -5.59 15.43
CA ARG A 793 2.61 -6.79 16.18
C ARG A 793 1.49 -7.84 16.22
N CYS A 794 1.89 -9.08 16.47
CA CYS A 794 1.00 -10.21 16.73
C CYS A 794 1.09 -10.73 18.17
N GLY A 795 2.14 -10.31 18.86
CA GLY A 795 2.44 -10.60 20.25
C GLY A 795 3.58 -9.70 20.73
N LYS A 796 3.88 -9.75 22.02
CA LYS A 796 4.97 -9.01 22.64
C LYS A 796 5.46 -9.78 23.86
N HIS A 797 6.75 -9.78 24.11
CA HIS A 797 7.29 -10.14 25.43
C HIS A 797 7.83 -8.93 26.17
N GLY A 798 7.87 -9.03 27.49
CA GLY A 798 8.31 -7.98 28.38
C GLY A 798 8.69 -8.53 29.76
N SER A 799 9.17 -7.66 30.62
CA SER A 799 9.70 -8.05 31.92
C SER A 799 9.45 -6.99 32.98
N ASP A 800 9.31 -7.45 34.22
CA ASP A 800 9.54 -6.64 35.40
C ASP A 800 10.87 -7.07 36.02
N ALA A 801 11.93 -6.33 35.70
CA ALA A 801 13.28 -6.60 36.20
C ALA A 801 13.36 -6.49 37.73
N SER A 802 12.50 -5.70 38.38
CA SER A 802 12.48 -5.55 39.83
C SER A 802 11.89 -6.78 40.52
N ALA A 803 10.85 -7.37 39.91
CA ALA A 803 10.27 -8.63 40.35
C ALA A 803 11.06 -9.86 39.85
N GLY A 804 11.92 -9.69 38.85
CA GLY A 804 12.62 -10.76 38.14
C GLY A 804 11.63 -11.70 37.44
N THR A 805 10.57 -11.15 36.87
CA THR A 805 9.51 -11.88 36.16
C THR A 805 9.43 -11.44 34.72
N THR A 806 8.99 -12.33 33.85
CA THR A 806 8.76 -12.03 32.43
C THR A 806 7.33 -12.38 32.04
N HIS A 807 6.86 -11.78 30.95
CA HIS A 807 5.56 -12.07 30.41
C HIS A 807 5.57 -12.05 28.88
N ILE A 808 4.63 -12.77 28.30
CA ILE A 808 4.37 -12.82 26.87
C ILE A 808 2.88 -12.60 26.67
N TRP A 809 2.53 -11.78 25.69
CA TRP A 809 1.18 -11.71 25.16
C TRP A 809 1.15 -12.16 23.70
N VAL A 810 0.12 -12.93 23.34
CA VAL A 810 -0.19 -13.30 21.95
C VAL A 810 -1.69 -13.17 21.71
N GLY A 811 -2.06 -12.51 20.61
CA GLY A 811 -3.46 -12.34 20.23
C GLY A 811 -3.93 -13.37 19.19
N ASN A 812 -5.17 -13.84 19.32
CA ASN A 812 -5.81 -14.66 18.29
C ASN A 812 -6.22 -13.79 17.09
N SER A 813 -5.60 -14.03 15.94
CA SER A 813 -5.79 -13.20 14.75
C SER A 813 -6.90 -13.66 13.81
N ALA A 814 -7.57 -14.79 14.11
CA ALA A 814 -8.48 -15.48 13.19
C ALA A 814 -9.54 -14.57 12.54
N LYS A 815 -10.14 -13.64 13.30
CA LYS A 815 -11.13 -12.68 12.80
C LYS A 815 -10.56 -11.33 12.35
N GLN A 816 -9.44 -10.91 12.93
CA GLN A 816 -8.96 -9.53 12.80
C GLN A 816 -7.93 -9.38 11.68
N CYS A 817 -6.95 -10.28 11.61
CA CYS A 817 -5.85 -10.21 10.65
C CYS A 817 -5.17 -11.56 10.40
N PRO A 818 -5.94 -12.61 10.02
CA PRO A 818 -5.37 -13.95 9.88
C PRO A 818 -4.22 -13.94 8.86
N GLY A 819 -4.32 -13.16 7.79
CA GLY A 819 -3.27 -12.98 6.79
C GLY A 819 -1.97 -12.31 7.26
N GLN A 820 -1.91 -11.74 8.46
CA GLN A 820 -0.67 -11.18 9.01
C GLN A 820 -0.10 -12.08 10.10
N CYS A 821 -0.94 -12.42 11.08
CA CYS A 821 -0.49 -13.09 12.30
C CYS A 821 -0.73 -14.60 12.32
N ALA A 822 -1.39 -15.14 11.28
CA ALA A 822 -1.52 -16.58 11.05
C ALA A 822 -1.01 -16.99 9.65
N TRP A 823 -0.27 -16.13 8.95
CA TRP A 823 0.50 -16.57 7.78
C TRP A 823 1.54 -17.61 8.22
N PRO A 824 1.72 -18.75 7.52
CA PRO A 824 1.23 -19.09 6.18
C PRO A 824 -0.12 -19.82 6.10
N PHE A 825 -0.86 -19.96 7.19
CA PHE A 825 -2.16 -20.67 7.23
C PHE A 825 -3.35 -19.85 6.75
N ALA A 826 -3.15 -18.56 6.53
CA ALA A 826 -4.13 -17.65 5.96
C ALA A 826 -3.50 -16.81 4.84
N GLN A 827 -4.34 -16.34 3.92
CA GLN A 827 -3.91 -15.55 2.78
C GLN A 827 -3.18 -14.29 3.24
N PRO A 828 -1.90 -14.08 2.86
CA PRO A 828 -1.17 -12.91 3.29
C PRO A 828 -1.80 -11.64 2.73
N VAL A 829 -1.90 -10.59 3.54
CA VAL A 829 -2.48 -9.30 3.12
C VAL A 829 -1.63 -8.62 2.03
N TYR A 830 -0.33 -8.96 1.97
CA TYR A 830 0.66 -8.43 1.03
C TYR A 830 1.64 -9.55 0.60
N GLY A 831 2.25 -9.43 -0.58
CA GLY A 831 3.19 -10.44 -1.11
C GLY A 831 2.52 -11.53 -1.97
N PRO A 832 3.29 -12.54 -2.44
CA PRO A 832 2.79 -13.59 -3.33
C PRO A 832 1.52 -14.27 -2.77
N GLN A 833 0.44 -14.22 -3.55
CA GLN A 833 -0.86 -14.78 -3.19
C GLN A 833 -0.92 -16.27 -3.54
N GLY A 834 -0.16 -17.08 -2.81
CA GLY A 834 -0.20 -18.54 -2.89
C GLY A 834 -1.39 -19.13 -2.12
N THR A 835 -1.74 -20.39 -2.36
CA THR A 835 -2.72 -21.10 -1.52
C THR A 835 -2.19 -21.16 -0.08
N PRO A 836 -2.96 -20.77 0.95
CA PRO A 836 -2.50 -20.87 2.32
C PRO A 836 -2.25 -22.33 2.68
N LEU A 837 -1.26 -22.55 3.53
CA LEU A 837 -0.97 -23.87 4.03
C LEU A 837 -2.12 -24.36 4.92
N VAL A 838 -2.35 -25.66 4.92
CA VAL A 838 -3.35 -26.25 5.81
C VAL A 838 -2.78 -26.23 7.24
N ALA A 839 -3.53 -25.59 8.15
CA ALA A 839 -3.14 -25.43 9.55
C ALA A 839 -3.03 -26.81 10.24
N PRO A 840 -1.95 -27.08 10.99
CA PRO A 840 -1.64 -28.44 11.44
C PRO A 840 -2.59 -29.02 12.48
N ASN A 841 -3.31 -28.18 13.22
CA ASN A 841 -4.32 -28.62 14.19
C ASN A 841 -5.74 -28.22 13.76
N ASN A 842 -5.93 -27.88 12.48
CA ASN A 842 -7.20 -27.48 11.89
C ASN A 842 -7.85 -26.26 12.59
N ASP A 843 -7.05 -25.39 13.19
CA ASP A 843 -7.49 -24.11 13.76
C ASP A 843 -6.46 -23.03 13.42
N VAL A 844 -6.74 -22.25 12.38
CA VAL A 844 -5.85 -21.18 11.88
C VAL A 844 -5.48 -20.18 12.99
N GLY A 845 -6.42 -19.87 13.88
CA GLY A 845 -6.19 -18.95 14.99
C GLY A 845 -5.19 -19.50 16.00
N ALA A 846 -5.44 -20.71 16.52
CA ALA A 846 -4.57 -21.36 17.48
C ALA A 846 -3.20 -21.71 16.88
N ASP A 847 -3.16 -22.24 15.66
CA ASP A 847 -1.91 -22.57 14.96
C ASP A 847 -1.09 -21.30 14.65
N GLY A 848 -1.76 -20.19 14.29
CA GLY A 848 -1.16 -18.86 14.20
C GLY A 848 -0.56 -18.40 15.53
N MET A 849 -1.33 -18.51 16.62
CA MET A 849 -0.86 -18.13 17.95
C MET A 849 0.35 -18.94 18.40
N VAL A 850 0.42 -20.24 18.09
CA VAL A 850 1.59 -21.06 18.45
C VAL A 850 2.85 -20.61 17.70
N MET A 851 2.76 -20.24 16.42
CA MET A 851 3.90 -19.69 15.68
C MET A 851 4.46 -18.43 16.35
N ILE A 852 3.57 -17.51 16.72
CA ILE A 852 3.97 -16.27 17.39
C ILE A 852 4.52 -16.57 18.78
N LEU A 853 3.87 -17.46 19.53
CA LEU A 853 4.31 -17.88 20.85
C LEU A 853 5.71 -18.50 20.82
N ALA A 854 6.01 -19.34 19.84
CA ALA A 854 7.35 -19.93 19.68
C ALA A 854 8.42 -18.83 19.51
N SER A 855 8.17 -17.85 18.64
CA SER A 855 9.07 -16.69 18.48
C SER A 855 9.24 -15.90 19.78
N MET A 856 8.15 -15.63 20.51
CA MET A 856 8.20 -14.89 21.77
C MET A 856 8.92 -15.66 22.87
N VAL A 857 8.67 -16.98 22.99
CA VAL A 857 9.34 -17.84 23.98
C VAL A 857 10.84 -17.83 23.75
N ALA A 858 11.29 -17.99 22.50
CA ALA A 858 12.71 -17.92 22.18
C ALA A 858 13.33 -16.58 22.62
N GLY A 859 12.71 -15.45 22.26
CA GLY A 859 13.16 -14.12 22.68
C GLY A 859 13.19 -13.95 24.20
N THR A 860 12.13 -14.35 24.90
CA THR A 860 12.02 -14.22 26.36
C THR A 860 13.08 -15.05 27.09
N VAL A 861 13.42 -16.25 26.64
CA VAL A 861 14.40 -17.08 27.36
C VAL A 861 15.84 -16.67 27.08
N THR A 862 16.13 -16.16 25.88
CA THR A 862 17.49 -15.72 25.51
C THR A 862 17.76 -14.25 25.79
N ASN A 863 16.72 -13.44 25.96
CA ASN A 863 16.84 -12.00 26.19
C ASN A 863 15.72 -11.46 27.12
N PRO A 864 15.51 -12.06 28.30
CA PRO A 864 14.37 -11.74 29.18
C PRO A 864 14.27 -10.27 29.58
N TYR A 865 15.40 -9.58 29.79
CA TYR A 865 15.45 -8.20 30.26
C TYR A 865 16.09 -7.24 29.26
N GLY A 866 16.22 -7.66 28.00
CA GLY A 866 16.85 -6.85 26.95
C GLY A 866 18.37 -6.73 27.05
N ASP A 867 19.03 -7.55 27.87
CA ASP A 867 20.48 -7.51 28.11
C ASP A 867 21.20 -8.82 27.72
N GLY A 868 20.46 -9.83 27.26
CA GLY A 868 20.98 -11.15 26.90
C GLY A 868 21.49 -11.22 25.45
N PHE A 869 20.79 -11.97 24.61
CA PHE A 869 21.13 -12.14 23.19
C PHE A 869 20.28 -11.25 22.29
N TYR A 870 20.92 -10.28 21.64
CA TYR A 870 20.23 -9.43 20.65
C TYR A 870 21.20 -8.77 19.66
N GLN A 871 20.61 -8.22 18.59
CA GLN A 871 21.27 -7.35 17.62
C GLN A 871 20.48 -6.05 17.48
N GLY A 872 21.18 -4.94 17.25
CA GLY A 872 20.55 -3.62 17.10
C GLY A 872 20.35 -2.90 18.43
N PRO A 873 19.57 -1.80 18.45
CA PRO A 873 19.35 -1.02 19.65
C PRO A 873 18.41 -1.75 20.62
N GLN A 874 18.64 -1.56 21.93
CA GLN A 874 17.96 -2.31 23.00
C GLN A 874 16.43 -2.09 23.05
N ASP A 875 15.94 -0.98 22.50
CA ASP A 875 14.53 -0.63 22.39
C ASP A 875 13.83 -1.21 21.15
N ALA A 876 14.60 -1.75 20.19
CA ALA A 876 14.09 -2.49 19.02
C ALA A 876 15.05 -3.65 18.63
N PRO A 877 15.28 -4.63 19.53
CA PRO A 877 16.25 -5.69 19.29
C PRO A 877 15.76 -6.70 18.25
N LEU A 878 16.66 -7.13 17.36
CA LEU A 878 16.55 -8.40 16.66
C LEU A 878 17.03 -9.52 17.60
N GLU A 879 16.20 -10.53 17.77
CA GLU A 879 16.35 -11.66 18.68
C GLU A 879 16.32 -12.97 17.87
N VAL A 880 16.47 -14.10 18.56
CA VAL A 880 16.78 -15.41 17.94
C VAL A 880 15.88 -15.77 16.76
N CYS A 881 14.55 -15.60 16.91
CA CYS A 881 13.59 -15.89 15.84
C CYS A 881 13.32 -14.67 14.94
N SER A 882 13.36 -13.44 15.47
CA SER A 882 13.09 -12.23 14.67
C SER A 882 14.23 -11.88 13.71
N ALA A 883 15.42 -12.42 13.92
CA ALA A 883 16.51 -12.45 12.94
C ALA A 883 16.24 -13.38 11.73
N CYS A 884 15.25 -14.27 11.82
CA CYS A 884 14.87 -15.23 10.77
C CYS A 884 13.38 -15.11 10.35
N PRO A 885 12.91 -13.91 9.96
CA PRO A 885 11.48 -13.66 9.76
C PRO A 885 10.92 -14.47 8.59
N GLY A 886 9.84 -15.21 8.84
CA GLY A 886 9.10 -15.96 7.82
C GLY A 886 9.80 -17.23 7.29
N VAL A 887 10.90 -17.64 7.93
CA VAL A 887 11.62 -18.88 7.59
C VAL A 887 11.11 -20.01 8.47
N TYR A 888 10.52 -21.05 7.87
CA TYR A 888 10.02 -22.23 8.59
C TYR A 888 10.63 -23.55 8.08
N GLY A 889 11.15 -23.56 6.86
CA GLY A 889 11.82 -24.72 6.26
C GLY A 889 12.91 -24.30 5.28
N SER A 890 13.74 -25.26 4.89
CA SER A 890 14.83 -25.04 3.95
C SER A 890 14.33 -24.45 2.62
N GLY A 891 15.06 -23.47 2.08
CA GLY A 891 14.70 -22.78 0.84
C GLY A 891 13.54 -21.78 0.97
N ALA A 892 13.15 -21.37 2.18
CA ALA A 892 12.18 -20.30 2.39
C ALA A 892 12.62 -18.97 1.75
N TYR A 893 11.64 -18.18 1.30
CA TYR A 893 11.82 -16.84 0.73
C TYR A 893 10.53 -16.02 0.96
N PRO A 894 10.53 -14.68 0.77
CA PRO A 894 9.33 -13.89 1.04
C PRO A 894 8.07 -14.41 0.32
N GLY A 895 7.04 -14.77 1.09
CA GLY A 895 5.80 -15.37 0.57
C GLY A 895 5.82 -16.91 0.46
N ASN A 896 6.91 -17.58 0.81
CA ASN A 896 7.04 -19.03 0.84
C ASN A 896 7.73 -19.49 2.12
N ALA A 897 7.04 -20.33 2.91
CA ALA A 897 7.51 -20.81 4.20
C ALA A 897 8.71 -21.78 4.13
N GLY A 898 9.09 -22.21 2.92
CA GLY A 898 10.15 -23.19 2.68
C GLY A 898 9.61 -24.61 2.53
N LYS A 899 10.52 -25.58 2.47
CA LYS A 899 10.17 -27.00 2.40
C LYS A 899 9.64 -27.47 3.74
N LEU A 900 8.40 -27.96 3.77
CA LEU A 900 7.73 -28.42 4.99
C LEU A 900 7.31 -29.89 4.87
N LEU A 901 7.02 -30.53 6.00
CA LEU A 901 6.36 -31.82 6.04
C LEU A 901 4.86 -31.62 5.78
N VAL A 902 4.25 -32.60 5.13
CA VAL A 902 2.81 -32.61 4.83
C VAL A 902 2.20 -33.87 5.45
N ASP A 903 1.16 -33.70 6.26
CA ASP A 903 0.37 -34.82 6.79
C ASP A 903 -0.41 -35.47 5.64
N ALA A 904 -0.19 -36.76 5.41
CA ALA A 904 -0.81 -37.49 4.31
C ALA A 904 -2.35 -37.61 4.43
N THR A 905 -2.90 -37.49 5.64
CA THR A 905 -4.32 -37.63 5.93
C THR A 905 -5.04 -36.29 5.84
N THR A 906 -4.46 -35.24 6.43
CA THR A 906 -5.13 -33.93 6.56
C THR A 906 -4.63 -32.90 5.54
N GLY A 907 -3.48 -33.13 4.91
CA GLY A 907 -2.79 -32.13 4.09
C GLY A 907 -2.10 -31.03 4.90
N ALA A 908 -2.12 -31.11 6.24
CA ALA A 908 -1.50 -30.16 7.15
C ALA A 908 0.00 -29.97 6.86
N SER A 909 0.44 -28.71 6.81
CA SER A 909 1.87 -28.39 6.68
C SER A 909 2.48 -28.09 8.04
N TYR A 910 3.61 -28.73 8.35
CA TYR A 910 4.26 -28.63 9.65
C TYR A 910 5.77 -28.90 9.55
N ASN A 911 6.52 -28.60 10.60
CA ASN A 911 7.94 -28.96 10.69
C ASN A 911 8.33 -29.59 12.03
N ALA A 912 7.40 -29.70 13.00
CA ALA A 912 7.65 -30.30 14.30
C ALA A 912 6.45 -31.15 14.78
N ASN A 913 6.72 -32.33 15.33
CA ASN A 913 5.73 -33.10 16.09
C ASN A 913 5.85 -32.77 17.59
N GLY A 914 4.71 -32.70 18.28
CA GLY A 914 4.64 -32.46 19.71
C GLY A 914 3.92 -33.55 20.48
N ALA A 915 3.61 -33.25 21.74
CA ALA A 915 2.82 -34.07 22.65
C ALA A 915 1.43 -34.36 22.07
N ASN A 916 0.83 -35.46 22.53
CA ASN A 916 -0.56 -35.82 22.22
C ASN A 916 -0.89 -35.90 20.71
N GLY A 917 0.12 -36.19 19.88
CA GLY A 917 -0.03 -36.30 18.43
C GLY A 917 -0.21 -34.98 17.70
N ARG A 918 0.00 -33.85 18.39
CA ARG A 918 -0.09 -32.50 17.80
C ARG A 918 1.08 -32.23 16.86
N LYS A 919 0.83 -31.38 15.86
CA LYS A 919 1.82 -30.94 14.88
C LYS A 919 1.90 -29.43 14.89
N TYR A 920 3.09 -28.90 14.66
CA TYR A 920 3.36 -27.47 14.76
C TYR A 920 4.28 -26.99 13.64
N LEU A 921 4.13 -25.71 13.31
CA LEU A 921 5.04 -24.99 12.44
C LEU A 921 5.84 -24.02 13.31
N LEU A 922 7.15 -24.22 13.40
CA LEU A 922 8.04 -23.45 14.28
C LEU A 922 9.01 -22.61 13.46
N PRO A 923 9.31 -21.37 13.86
CA PRO A 923 10.22 -20.49 13.14
C PRO A 923 11.66 -21.05 13.17
N ALA A 924 12.44 -20.69 12.16
CA ALA A 924 13.88 -20.94 12.18
C ALA A 924 14.56 -20.16 13.30
N LEU A 925 15.66 -20.72 13.82
CA LEU A 925 16.48 -20.10 14.86
C LEU A 925 17.74 -19.56 14.22
N TYR A 926 18.11 -18.32 14.53
CA TYR A 926 19.41 -17.81 14.11
C TYR A 926 20.52 -18.63 14.78
N ASN A 927 21.57 -18.95 14.05
CA ASN A 927 22.74 -19.61 14.56
C ASN A 927 23.91 -18.62 14.53
N PRO A 928 24.37 -18.12 15.69
CA PRO A 928 25.42 -17.11 15.73
C PRO A 928 26.78 -17.66 15.26
N THR A 929 26.98 -18.98 15.34
CA THR A 929 28.24 -19.63 14.91
C THR A 929 28.34 -19.72 13.39
N THR A 930 27.24 -20.05 12.72
CA THR A 930 27.20 -20.20 11.25
C THR A 930 26.70 -18.94 10.54
N SER A 931 26.18 -17.95 11.29
CA SER A 931 25.52 -16.76 10.75
C SER A 931 24.39 -17.09 9.77
N SER A 932 23.57 -18.10 10.09
CA SER A 932 22.49 -18.57 9.24
C SER A 932 21.23 -18.92 10.05
N CYS A 933 20.11 -19.13 9.37
CA CYS A 933 18.85 -19.53 10.00
C CYS A 933 18.71 -21.06 9.92
N ASP A 934 18.78 -21.72 11.08
CA ASP A 934 18.65 -23.17 11.19
C ASP A 934 17.16 -23.56 11.19
N THR A 935 16.77 -24.39 10.21
CA THR A 935 15.41 -24.96 10.12
C THR A 935 15.43 -26.42 10.57
N LEU A 936 14.30 -26.93 11.06
CA LEU A 936 14.15 -28.35 11.40
C LEU A 936 14.11 -29.25 10.15
N VAL A 937 13.74 -28.72 8.99
CA VAL A 937 13.40 -29.44 7.74
C VAL A 937 13.89 -28.73 6.50
#